data_AF-A0A178ZWT5-F1
#
_entry.id   AF-A0A178ZWT5-F1
#
_cell.length_a   1.000
_cell.length_b   1.000
_cell.length_c   1.000
_cell.angle_alpha   90.00
_cell.angle_beta   90.00
_cell.angle_gamma   90.00
#
_symmetry.space_group_name_H-M   'P 1'
#
loop_
_entity.id
_entity.type
_entity.pdbx_description
1 polymer ?
#
loop_
_entity_poly.entity_id
_entity_poly.type
_entity_poly.pdbx_seq_one_letter_code
_entity_poly.pdbx_strand_id
1 'polypeptide(L)'
;MASLSNIPPDSPFTLDNIPFGSFSTKEDPTPRCATAIGDFALDLRALGKTGVFKDASVADALGQTTLNTFAALPAKTRTAAREEIISAYKDGKIPHSCLHKLAEVKMHLPVAIPEYTDFFCSLEHCTNCMPITNSKVPDNFFHAPSAYNGRASSVIPSPSLVRRPRGVYWKAGTKEPTYGVSQFIDFELEMGYIVSKPVPYGETIKVDNAPDHIFGFVLLNDWSSRDIQIFEMPPLGPFNSKSFGTTISPWVITLEALKAFQCAPKHETNPLEHLRFKDFEHGTFNIKLSAALERDGKRQQICTSNLRYLYWTPYQQITHHASANCGLRTGDLMGTGTVSGDGKDEKTGKKFELGCLFEATQHASQPIALEGGGTLGYLEDGDSIILSAWCEDSTGRRVLGFGWRQLPLRCLGGRSSPAAMLVAILDWPVTPLGWAMIRGSLVGRGRARDADVGTDHWMNNIKKSGGPRSQRKGRTPSVTAVPSEPSERTSMSPERGQRVTDNDLLFDPSEPALRDTTDHARFSAEVSQTRSQSPHTEPTALAAASASDDPNCSIISPPSGYFAELDEAIFGDWEARNSLSNAQSPSNLLQRWDQIDESLRHAKRSFAARWFHLLPPTERAGVLPEHVVREFWRTSRRDMLKVVNRVSYRSALTLFLFSLTPVPVGISEDEEMDGLSGQLCVQAALQQIQRLRDGQRNCQFSGSMVMPASDPLTCPAMRSTVSASFLRSEARAYWAALTFDTSFSLTLNLRSTLTSGLHGVTTESCWRTLRMGASSFHTRTEEWRRNPLSMTEDQVLQVIAAAAATKLYVWKMISVLKEALREGSEETEVRRAWSSFIIGTDMFRSTFRPLLSDCERRLPFLGQVERLNWYELQLHYYMGILIIVDALEVADRNDLLSELTDAKLEAEHEVFNALEFGLDSQYTVARTHQTESPTGTQAPDPAHTITASFISLDPYPLHVVAAAQLMGKVVGKQYRQGLIKLEAYKYLNATLLRCLAELPQTSKSVHAARQNMEHSLIELEDDSRRDSAPGSTGWRSESWT
;
A
#
# COMPACT_ATOMS: atom_id res chain seq x y z
N MET A 1 -7.75 -17.63 47.23
CA MET A 1 -7.50 -16.19 47.46
C MET A 1 -5.99 -16.01 47.43
N ALA A 2 -5.46 -15.20 46.51
CA ALA A 2 -4.09 -14.68 46.66
C ALA A 2 -4.22 -13.31 47.36
N SER A 3 -3.47 -13.06 48.42
CA SER A 3 -3.60 -11.81 49.18
C SER A 3 -3.00 -10.63 48.40
N LEU A 4 -3.60 -9.43 48.52
CA LEU A 4 -3.06 -8.18 47.96
C LEU A 4 -1.75 -7.71 48.67
N SER A 5 -1.12 -8.56 49.48
CA SER A 5 -0.29 -8.14 50.61
C SER A 5 1.22 -8.08 50.34
N ASN A 6 1.69 -8.32 49.10
CA ASN A 6 3.10 -8.16 48.74
C ASN A 6 3.24 -7.71 47.27
N ILE A 7 3.78 -6.51 47.06
CA ILE A 7 4.39 -6.10 45.78
C ILE A 7 5.79 -6.72 45.73
N PRO A 8 6.24 -7.33 44.61
CA PRO A 8 7.58 -7.89 44.51
C PRO A 8 8.67 -6.83 44.79
N PRO A 9 9.74 -7.14 45.55
CA PRO A 9 10.75 -6.16 45.96
C PRO A 9 11.42 -5.39 44.80
N ASP A 10 11.51 -6.03 43.63
CA ASP A 10 12.12 -5.49 42.40
C ASP A 10 11.08 -4.99 41.38
N SER A 11 9.80 -4.92 41.74
CA SER A 11 8.75 -4.46 40.83
C SER A 11 8.91 -2.95 40.52
N PRO A 12 8.84 -2.53 39.24
CA PRO A 12 8.82 -1.10 38.90
C PRO A 12 7.53 -0.40 39.35
N PHE A 13 6.48 -1.16 39.67
CA PHE A 13 5.13 -0.68 39.97
C PHE A 13 4.84 -0.69 41.48
N THR A 14 5.65 0.09 42.20
CA THR A 14 5.52 0.32 43.65
C THR A 14 4.32 1.22 44.00
N LEU A 15 4.02 1.36 45.29
CA LEU A 15 3.06 2.37 45.76
C LEU A 15 3.58 3.81 45.65
N ASP A 16 4.89 3.98 45.48
CA ASP A 16 5.53 5.28 45.20
C ASP A 16 5.45 5.64 43.71
N ASN A 17 5.14 4.67 42.84
CA ASN A 17 4.85 4.89 41.44
C ASN A 17 3.37 5.31 41.25
N ILE A 18 2.47 4.33 41.08
CA ILE A 18 1.08 4.52 40.60
C ILE A 18 1.06 5.25 39.23
N PRO A 19 1.53 4.58 38.15
CA PRO A 19 1.48 5.14 36.80
C PRO A 19 0.06 5.11 36.25
N PHE A 20 -0.25 5.92 35.25
CA PHE A 20 -1.55 5.86 34.57
C PHE A 20 -1.39 5.40 33.11
N GLY A 21 -2.30 4.56 32.63
CA GLY A 21 -2.30 4.03 31.26
C GLY A 21 -3.69 3.70 30.76
N SER A 22 -3.81 3.14 29.55
CA SER A 22 -5.07 2.59 29.01
C SER A 22 -4.91 1.13 28.60
N PHE A 23 -5.89 0.29 28.93
CA PHE A 23 -5.86 -1.14 28.66
C PHE A 23 -7.22 -1.68 28.21
N SER A 24 -7.22 -2.92 27.72
CA SER A 24 -8.42 -3.77 27.61
C SER A 24 -8.09 -5.24 27.92
N THR A 25 -9.12 -6.08 28.03
CA THR A 25 -8.97 -7.53 28.22
C THR A 25 -9.66 -8.29 27.06
N LYS A 26 -9.66 -9.62 27.10
CA LYS A 26 -10.37 -10.43 26.09
C LYS A 26 -11.88 -10.44 26.32
N GLU A 27 -12.30 -10.24 27.57
CA GLU A 27 -13.68 -10.29 28.05
C GLU A 27 -14.36 -8.92 27.91
N ASP A 28 -13.63 -7.83 28.12
CA ASP A 28 -14.04 -6.47 27.74
C ASP A 28 -12.94 -5.83 26.87
N PRO A 29 -13.11 -5.81 25.54
CA PRO A 29 -12.14 -5.23 24.61
C PRO A 29 -12.14 -3.70 24.61
N THR A 30 -13.07 -3.05 25.32
CA THR A 30 -13.16 -1.58 25.41
C THR A 30 -11.91 -1.00 26.10
N PRO A 31 -11.15 -0.10 25.45
CA PRO A 31 -10.07 0.63 26.09
C PRO A 31 -10.58 1.44 27.29
N ARG A 32 -9.82 1.46 28.38
CA ARG A 32 -10.19 2.16 29.62
C ARG A 32 -8.97 2.47 30.48
N CYS A 33 -9.04 3.55 31.24
CA CYS A 33 -7.94 3.96 32.11
C CYS A 33 -7.63 2.93 33.22
N ALA A 34 -6.34 2.74 33.48
CA ALA A 34 -5.82 1.86 34.53
C ALA A 34 -4.61 2.47 35.23
N THR A 35 -4.21 1.85 36.35
CA THR A 35 -2.90 2.02 36.98
C THR A 35 -2.22 0.67 37.20
N ALA A 36 -0.89 0.61 37.17
CA ALA A 36 -0.13 -0.61 37.46
C ALA A 36 0.31 -0.64 38.94
N ILE A 37 0.07 -1.76 39.62
CA ILE A 37 0.54 -2.00 40.99
C ILE A 37 1.00 -3.46 41.11
N GLY A 38 2.27 -3.67 41.44
CA GLY A 38 2.88 -5.01 41.41
C GLY A 38 2.77 -5.65 40.02
N ASP A 39 2.18 -6.85 39.96
CA ASP A 39 1.97 -7.60 38.71
C ASP A 39 0.57 -7.37 38.09
N PHE A 40 -0.17 -6.36 38.55
CA PHE A 40 -1.57 -6.12 38.17
C PHE A 40 -1.79 -4.74 37.53
N ALA A 41 -2.67 -4.71 36.52
CA ALA A 41 -3.41 -3.52 36.11
C ALA A 41 -4.71 -3.42 36.93
N LEU A 42 -4.93 -2.27 37.55
CA LEU A 42 -6.13 -1.91 38.29
C LEU A 42 -7.07 -1.10 37.38
N ASP A 43 -8.25 -1.64 37.10
CA ASP A 43 -9.30 -1.00 36.30
C ASP A 43 -9.89 0.20 37.06
N LEU A 44 -9.57 1.42 36.63
CA LEU A 44 -9.99 2.63 37.32
C LEU A 44 -11.46 2.99 37.04
N ARG A 45 -12.00 2.57 35.90
CA ARG A 45 -13.43 2.66 35.55
C ARG A 45 -14.29 1.71 36.39
N ALA A 46 -13.73 0.58 36.82
CA ALA A 46 -14.35 -0.31 37.81
C ALA A 46 -14.17 0.24 39.24
N LEU A 47 -12.99 0.73 39.60
CA LEU A 47 -12.70 1.32 40.91
C LEU A 47 -13.55 2.57 41.21
N GLY A 48 -13.80 3.44 40.23
CA GLY A 48 -14.66 4.61 40.41
C GLY A 48 -16.09 4.25 40.87
N LYS A 49 -16.60 3.07 40.49
CA LYS A 49 -17.93 2.57 40.89
C LYS A 49 -17.99 2.06 42.33
N THR A 50 -16.87 1.93 43.03
CA THR A 50 -16.83 1.50 44.44
C THR A 50 -16.87 2.67 45.43
N GLY A 51 -16.83 3.91 44.95
CA GLY A 51 -16.80 5.11 45.80
C GLY A 51 -15.44 5.38 46.46
N VAL A 52 -14.35 4.83 45.91
CA VAL A 52 -12.97 5.12 46.39
C VAL A 52 -12.57 6.57 46.12
N PHE A 53 -12.96 7.14 44.98
CA PHE A 53 -12.70 8.55 44.67
C PHE A 53 -13.71 9.46 45.33
N LYS A 54 -13.25 10.48 46.07
CA LYS A 54 -14.15 11.46 46.72
C LYS A 54 -14.70 12.51 45.74
N ASP A 55 -13.93 12.82 44.70
CA ASP A 55 -14.32 13.74 43.64
C ASP A 55 -14.91 12.97 42.46
N ALA A 56 -16.18 13.24 42.13
CA ALA A 56 -16.86 12.59 41.00
C ALA A 56 -16.16 12.84 39.66
N SER A 57 -15.54 14.01 39.46
CA SER A 57 -14.82 14.32 38.23
C SER A 57 -13.59 13.44 38.01
N VAL A 58 -12.98 12.92 39.09
CA VAL A 58 -11.89 11.92 39.02
C VAL A 58 -12.45 10.58 38.56
N ALA A 59 -13.58 10.13 39.10
CA ALA A 59 -14.22 8.88 38.69
C ALA A 59 -14.70 8.93 37.22
N ASP A 60 -15.25 10.06 36.78
CA ASP A 60 -15.69 10.28 35.40
C ASP A 60 -14.49 10.37 34.43
N ALA A 61 -13.41 11.06 34.81
CA ALA A 61 -12.20 11.20 33.99
C ALA A 61 -11.41 9.89 33.88
N LEU A 62 -11.32 9.12 34.96
CA LEU A 62 -10.72 7.78 34.95
C LEU A 62 -11.68 6.68 34.45
N GLY A 63 -12.94 7.04 34.18
CA GLY A 63 -13.91 6.19 33.47
C GLY A 63 -13.73 6.15 31.96
N GLN A 64 -12.92 7.06 31.39
CA GLN A 64 -12.72 7.25 29.95
C GLN A 64 -11.82 6.19 29.30
N THR A 65 -11.74 6.22 27.97
CA THR A 65 -10.88 5.37 27.14
C THR A 65 -9.40 5.80 27.14
N THR A 66 -9.14 7.09 27.42
CA THR A 66 -7.83 7.74 27.36
C THR A 66 -7.69 8.77 28.49
N LEU A 67 -6.46 9.04 28.94
CA LEU A 67 -6.19 9.89 30.10
C LEU A 67 -6.37 11.39 29.88
N ASN A 68 -6.69 11.88 28.67
CA ASN A 68 -6.74 13.32 28.37
C ASN A 68 -7.60 14.12 29.36
N THR A 69 -8.79 13.62 29.73
CA THR A 69 -9.66 14.27 30.72
C THR A 69 -9.04 14.30 32.12
N PHE A 70 -8.30 13.25 32.52
CA PHE A 70 -7.62 13.18 33.81
C PHE A 70 -6.35 14.05 33.85
N ALA A 71 -5.61 14.09 32.75
CA ALA A 71 -4.44 14.97 32.57
C ALA A 71 -4.81 16.46 32.62
N ALA A 72 -6.02 16.82 32.18
CA ALA A 72 -6.56 18.18 32.28
C ALA A 72 -6.96 18.59 33.71
N LEU A 73 -7.13 17.64 34.65
CA LEU A 73 -7.48 17.97 36.04
C LEU A 73 -6.29 18.66 36.75
N PRO A 74 -6.56 19.59 37.68
CA PRO A 74 -5.49 20.24 38.45
C PRO A 74 -4.60 19.25 39.19
N ALA A 75 -3.29 19.52 39.27
CA ALA A 75 -2.31 18.63 39.88
C ALA A 75 -2.72 18.16 41.30
N LYS A 76 -3.30 19.05 42.12
CA LYS A 76 -3.82 18.70 43.46
C LYS A 76 -4.91 17.62 43.43
N THR A 77 -5.81 17.67 42.46
CA THR A 77 -6.87 16.66 42.25
C THR A 77 -6.27 15.32 41.83
N ARG A 78 -5.21 15.33 41.00
CA ARG A 78 -4.47 14.12 40.59
C ARG A 78 -3.64 13.53 41.73
N THR A 79 -3.02 14.37 42.58
CA THR A 79 -2.37 13.95 43.83
C THR A 79 -3.37 13.23 44.74
N ALA A 80 -4.54 13.84 45.00
CA ALA A 80 -5.58 13.24 45.82
C ALA A 80 -6.08 11.89 45.26
N ALA A 81 -6.30 11.80 43.94
CA ALA A 81 -6.68 10.54 43.29
C ALA A 81 -5.62 9.43 43.47
N ARG A 82 -4.33 9.77 43.35
CA ARG A 82 -3.22 8.84 43.59
C ARG A 82 -3.15 8.42 45.07
N GLU A 83 -3.33 9.34 46.01
CA GLU A 83 -3.39 9.03 47.45
C GLU A 83 -4.59 8.14 47.81
N GLU A 84 -5.75 8.36 47.18
CA GLU A 84 -6.96 7.54 47.36
C GLU A 84 -6.76 6.10 46.85
N ILE A 85 -6.08 5.92 45.70
CA ILE A 85 -5.67 4.60 45.20
C ILE A 85 -4.70 3.92 46.19
N ILE A 86 -3.68 4.63 46.68
CA ILE A 86 -2.69 4.09 47.63
C ILE A 86 -3.35 3.69 48.96
N SER A 87 -4.28 4.50 49.47
CA SER A 87 -5.04 4.18 50.68
C SER A 87 -5.96 2.98 50.45
N ALA A 88 -6.69 2.93 49.34
CA ALA A 88 -7.56 1.80 49.01
C ALA A 88 -6.78 0.48 48.87
N TYR A 89 -5.54 0.54 48.34
CA TYR A 89 -4.64 -0.61 48.31
C TYR A 89 -4.20 -1.04 49.71
N LYS A 90 -3.66 -0.11 50.51
CA LYS A 90 -3.14 -0.38 51.88
C LYS A 90 -4.23 -0.89 52.83
N ASP A 91 -5.46 -0.39 52.68
CA ASP A 91 -6.61 -0.79 53.47
C ASP A 91 -7.25 -2.12 53.01
N GLY A 92 -6.77 -2.72 51.91
CA GLY A 92 -7.38 -3.92 51.32
C GLY A 92 -8.77 -3.70 50.70
N LYS A 93 -9.13 -2.46 50.37
CA LYS A 93 -10.46 -2.04 49.87
C LYS A 93 -10.62 -2.21 48.36
N ILE A 94 -9.56 -2.53 47.62
CA ILE A 94 -9.61 -2.81 46.17
C ILE A 94 -10.26 -4.19 45.94
N PRO A 95 -11.40 -4.30 45.24
CA PRO A 95 -12.00 -5.58 44.91
C PRO A 95 -11.13 -6.37 43.92
N HIS A 96 -11.04 -7.69 44.09
CA HIS A 96 -10.35 -8.57 43.15
C HIS A 96 -10.90 -8.47 41.70
N SER A 97 -12.17 -8.10 41.52
CA SER A 97 -12.78 -7.88 40.20
C SER A 97 -12.23 -6.67 39.44
N CYS A 98 -11.49 -5.78 40.09
CA CYS A 98 -10.84 -4.63 39.46
C CYS A 98 -9.37 -4.92 39.10
N LEU A 99 -8.83 -6.11 39.42
CA LEU A 99 -7.42 -6.46 39.24
C LEU A 99 -7.25 -7.49 38.11
N HIS A 100 -6.53 -7.11 37.06
CA HIS A 100 -6.16 -7.96 35.93
C HIS A 100 -4.63 -8.14 35.92
N LYS A 101 -4.09 -9.32 35.60
CA LYS A 101 -2.62 -9.47 35.54
C LYS A 101 -2.05 -8.69 34.36
N LEU A 102 -0.89 -8.07 34.52
CA LEU A 102 -0.21 -7.33 33.45
C LEU A 102 0.16 -8.22 32.22
N ALA A 103 0.24 -9.54 32.41
CA ALA A 103 0.45 -10.51 31.33
C ALA A 103 -0.84 -10.91 30.57
N GLU A 104 -2.02 -10.50 31.05
CA GLU A 104 -3.34 -10.91 30.53
C GLU A 104 -4.10 -9.74 29.86
N VAL A 105 -3.56 -8.52 29.95
CA VAL A 105 -4.12 -7.29 29.38
C VAL A 105 -3.49 -6.92 28.03
N LYS A 106 -4.25 -6.24 27.18
CA LYS A 106 -3.71 -5.49 26.03
C LYS A 106 -3.61 -4.01 26.42
N MET A 107 -2.41 -3.44 26.34
CA MET A 107 -2.20 -2.00 26.49
C MET A 107 -2.53 -1.24 25.20
N HIS A 108 -2.92 0.03 25.34
CA HIS A 108 -3.16 0.98 24.25
C HIS A 108 -2.31 2.26 24.46
N LEU A 109 -2.47 3.27 23.59
CA LEU A 109 -1.91 4.60 23.86
C LEU A 109 -2.56 5.18 25.14
N PRO A 110 -1.78 5.78 26.05
CA PRO A 110 -2.31 6.32 27.31
C PRO A 110 -3.19 7.57 27.10
N VAL A 111 -2.91 8.34 26.05
CA VAL A 111 -3.68 9.52 25.63
C VAL A 111 -3.96 9.46 24.13
N ALA A 112 -5.04 10.12 23.70
CA ALA A 112 -5.13 10.58 22.32
C ALA A 112 -4.11 11.71 22.14
N ILE A 113 -3.23 11.59 21.15
CA ILE A 113 -2.11 12.52 20.90
C ILE A 113 -2.52 13.48 19.77
N PRO A 114 -2.79 14.76 20.04
CA PRO A 114 -3.28 15.68 19.02
C PRO A 114 -2.15 16.22 18.12
N GLU A 115 -1.06 16.78 18.68
CA GLU A 115 0.24 16.94 18.01
C GLU A 115 1.34 16.12 18.69
N TYR A 116 2.44 15.86 17.96
CA TYR A 116 3.73 15.42 18.48
C TYR A 116 4.81 16.40 17.99
N THR A 117 5.58 16.98 18.91
CA THR A 117 6.76 17.81 18.63
C THR A 117 7.99 17.14 19.22
N ASP A 118 9.10 17.18 18.50
CA ASP A 118 10.34 16.51 18.87
C ASP A 118 11.48 17.53 18.99
N PHE A 119 12.22 17.47 20.10
CA PHE A 119 13.26 18.44 20.43
C PHE A 119 14.67 17.94 20.08
N PHE A 120 15.65 18.84 20.13
CA PHE A 120 17.06 18.52 19.92
C PHE A 120 17.89 19.21 21.01
N CYS A 121 18.03 18.55 22.17
CA CYS A 121 18.40 19.21 23.43
C CYS A 121 19.48 18.53 24.30
N SER A 122 20.07 17.40 23.89
CA SER A 122 21.30 16.86 24.53
C SER A 122 22.54 17.48 23.87
N LEU A 123 23.37 18.18 24.66
CA LEU A 123 24.63 18.76 24.16
C LEU A 123 25.64 17.65 23.82
N GLU A 124 25.64 16.58 24.60
CA GLU A 124 26.42 15.37 24.39
C GLU A 124 26.11 14.73 23.03
N HIS A 125 24.82 14.53 22.71
CA HIS A 125 24.39 14.00 21.42
C HIS A 125 24.86 14.90 20.27
N CYS A 126 24.65 16.21 20.38
CA CYS A 126 25.15 17.18 19.38
C CYS A 126 26.68 17.06 19.20
N THR A 127 27.42 17.00 20.30
CA THR A 127 28.89 16.91 20.31
C THR A 127 29.41 15.58 19.74
N ASN A 128 28.62 14.51 19.83
CA ASN A 128 28.93 13.20 19.23
C ASN A 128 28.60 13.16 17.73
N CYS A 129 27.44 13.69 17.32
CA CYS A 129 26.96 13.62 15.94
C CYS A 129 27.65 14.61 14.99
N MET A 130 27.97 15.82 15.44
CA MET A 130 28.50 16.88 14.57
C MET A 130 29.87 16.55 13.93
N PRO A 131 30.86 15.94 14.62
CA PRO A 131 32.10 15.51 13.98
C PRO A 131 31.88 14.47 12.87
N ILE A 132 30.93 13.56 13.04
CA ILE A 132 30.60 12.51 12.06
C ILE A 132 30.06 13.14 10.77
N THR A 133 29.31 14.24 10.87
CA THR A 133 28.79 15.01 9.73
C THR A 133 29.71 16.15 9.28
N ASN A 134 30.99 16.17 9.71
CA ASN A 134 31.97 17.25 9.46
C ASN A 134 31.46 18.67 9.80
N SER A 135 30.57 18.75 10.78
CA SER A 135 29.85 19.95 11.20
C SER A 135 30.29 20.41 12.60
N LYS A 136 29.71 21.49 13.10
CA LYS A 136 29.83 21.96 14.48
C LYS A 136 28.45 22.11 15.10
N VAL A 137 28.35 22.05 16.43
CA VAL A 137 27.12 22.37 17.15
C VAL A 137 26.67 23.78 16.75
N PRO A 138 25.47 23.98 16.19
CA PRO A 138 25.02 25.29 15.73
C PRO A 138 24.88 26.29 16.90
N ASP A 139 25.29 27.54 16.71
CA ASP A 139 25.31 28.55 17.78
C ASP A 139 23.93 28.77 18.43
N ASN A 140 22.84 28.64 17.66
CA ASN A 140 21.48 28.77 18.17
C ASN A 140 21.08 27.69 19.19
N PHE A 141 21.76 26.52 19.20
CA PHE A 141 21.55 25.48 20.21
C PHE A 141 21.80 26.02 21.62
N PHE A 142 22.78 26.91 21.80
CA PHE A 142 23.12 27.50 23.10
C PHE A 142 22.21 28.68 23.50
N HIS A 143 21.21 29.01 22.68
CA HIS A 143 20.31 30.15 22.89
C HIS A 143 18.83 29.78 22.94
N ALA A 144 18.41 28.68 22.28
CA ALA A 144 17.05 28.17 22.36
C ALA A 144 16.98 26.64 22.14
N PRO A 145 16.06 25.92 22.82
CA PRO A 145 15.79 24.51 22.56
C PRO A 145 15.19 24.36 21.15
N SER A 146 15.98 23.82 20.22
CA SER A 146 15.55 23.59 18.85
C SER A 146 14.60 22.39 18.79
N ALA A 147 13.61 22.44 17.89
CA ALA A 147 12.57 21.42 17.74
C ALA A 147 12.03 21.37 16.31
N TYR A 148 11.33 20.29 15.98
CA TYR A 148 10.55 20.13 14.75
C TYR A 148 9.21 19.43 15.05
N ASN A 149 8.25 19.56 14.14
CA ASN A 149 6.97 18.87 14.27
C ASN A 149 7.14 17.41 13.85
N GLY A 150 7.02 16.50 14.81
CA GLY A 150 6.97 15.06 14.60
C GLY A 150 5.64 14.62 13.99
N ARG A 151 5.40 13.30 13.98
CA ARG A 151 4.20 12.73 13.35
C ARG A 151 3.32 12.00 14.37
N ALA A 152 2.32 12.70 14.91
CA ALA A 152 1.36 12.13 15.86
C ALA A 152 0.69 10.83 15.37
N SER A 153 0.38 10.72 14.07
CA SER A 153 -0.28 9.54 13.50
C SER A 153 0.61 8.28 13.37
N SER A 154 1.91 8.38 13.66
CA SER A 154 2.84 7.24 13.71
C SER A 154 3.36 6.96 15.12
N VAL A 155 2.80 7.62 16.14
CA VAL A 155 3.07 7.29 17.55
C VAL A 155 2.28 6.04 17.94
N ILE A 156 2.98 5.01 18.40
CA ILE A 156 2.41 3.69 18.70
C ILE A 156 2.74 3.23 20.14
N PRO A 157 1.84 2.49 20.81
CA PRO A 157 2.05 2.06 22.18
C PRO A 157 2.93 0.81 22.24
N SER A 158 3.71 0.66 23.31
CA SER A 158 4.43 -0.58 23.55
C SER A 158 3.51 -1.68 24.13
N PRO A 159 3.62 -2.94 23.67
CA PRO A 159 4.47 -3.40 22.57
C PRO A 159 3.80 -3.23 21.19
N SER A 160 4.54 -2.67 20.24
CA SER A 160 4.18 -2.65 18.81
C SER A 160 5.39 -3.00 17.95
N LEU A 161 5.15 -3.57 16.76
CA LEU A 161 6.19 -3.80 15.76
C LEU A 161 6.41 -2.53 14.94
N VAL A 162 7.66 -2.22 14.61
CA VAL A 162 8.03 -1.15 13.68
C VAL A 162 8.64 -1.77 12.44
N ARG A 163 8.17 -1.33 11.26
CA ARG A 163 8.65 -1.82 9.98
C ARG A 163 9.80 -0.95 9.48
N ARG A 164 10.83 -1.57 8.93
CA ARG A 164 11.91 -0.88 8.22
C ARG A 164 11.33 0.01 7.09
N PRO A 165 11.53 1.34 7.12
CA PRO A 165 11.02 2.26 6.12
C PRO A 165 11.68 2.11 4.77
N ARG A 166 11.01 2.69 3.77
CA ARG A 166 11.50 2.85 2.40
C ARG A 166 11.44 4.30 2.00
N GLY A 167 12.49 4.81 1.36
CA GLY A 167 12.62 6.22 1.01
C GLY A 167 13.75 6.46 0.03
N VAL A 168 14.01 7.74 -0.25
CA VAL A 168 15.14 8.15 -1.09
C VAL A 168 16.34 8.43 -0.19
N TYR A 169 17.49 7.88 -0.56
CA TYR A 169 18.77 8.12 0.12
C TYR A 169 19.93 8.20 -0.89
N TRP A 170 21.10 8.65 -0.45
CA TRP A 170 22.29 8.67 -1.31
C TRP A 170 22.87 7.26 -1.45
N LYS A 171 23.02 6.78 -2.69
CA LYS A 171 23.66 5.50 -3.00
C LYS A 171 25.15 5.55 -2.57
N ALA A 172 25.55 4.62 -1.71
CA ALA A 172 26.87 4.59 -1.08
C ALA A 172 28.03 4.76 -2.09
N GLY A 173 29.02 5.59 -1.73
CA GLY A 173 30.15 5.94 -2.61
C GLY A 173 29.83 6.93 -3.73
N THR A 174 28.56 7.35 -3.90
CA THR A 174 28.13 8.29 -4.95
C THR A 174 27.35 9.46 -4.34
N LYS A 175 26.96 10.43 -5.19
CA LYS A 175 25.93 11.43 -4.88
C LYS A 175 24.67 11.23 -5.75
N GLU A 176 24.39 9.99 -6.11
CA GLU A 176 23.18 9.61 -6.85
C GLU A 176 22.05 9.30 -5.85
N PRO A 177 20.84 9.85 -6.03
CA PRO A 177 19.68 9.44 -5.26
C PRO A 177 19.24 8.03 -5.67
N THR A 178 18.94 7.17 -4.71
CA THR A 178 18.30 5.87 -4.93
C THR A 178 17.06 5.75 -4.05
N TYR A 179 16.00 5.14 -4.56
CA TYR A 179 14.83 4.78 -3.75
C TYR A 179 14.94 3.31 -3.34
N GLY A 180 14.82 3.03 -2.05
CA GLY A 180 15.08 1.67 -1.55
C GLY A 180 14.63 1.45 -0.11
N VAL A 181 15.00 0.29 0.42
CA VAL A 181 14.90 -0.05 1.84
C VAL A 181 16.00 0.66 2.62
N SER A 182 15.68 1.31 3.74
CA SER A 182 16.71 1.97 4.55
C SER A 182 17.71 0.97 5.13
N GLN A 183 18.99 1.22 4.87
CA GLN A 183 20.12 0.44 5.36
C GLN A 183 20.48 0.81 6.80
N PHE A 184 20.31 2.08 7.17
CA PHE A 184 20.82 2.63 8.43
C PHE A 184 19.68 2.93 9.42
N ILE A 185 19.06 1.86 9.94
CA ILE A 185 18.02 1.96 10.96
C ILE A 185 18.63 2.04 12.35
N ASP A 186 18.10 2.98 13.12
CA ASP A 186 18.61 3.41 14.40
C ASP A 186 17.45 3.61 15.38
N PHE A 187 17.77 3.62 16.67
CA PHE A 187 16.87 4.01 17.75
C PHE A 187 17.33 5.36 18.31
N GLU A 188 16.43 6.06 18.97
CA GLU A 188 16.78 7.25 19.76
C GLU A 188 16.26 7.05 21.17
N LEU A 189 17.18 6.97 22.15
CA LEU A 189 16.84 6.82 23.56
C LEU A 189 16.27 8.14 24.09
N GLU A 190 14.96 8.20 24.26
CA GLU A 190 14.24 9.41 24.61
C GLU A 190 13.31 9.25 25.82
N MET A 191 12.93 10.41 26.36
CA MET A 191 11.74 10.54 27.18
C MET A 191 10.71 11.36 26.41
N GLY A 192 9.47 10.90 26.38
CA GLY A 192 8.33 11.74 25.99
C GLY A 192 7.71 12.37 27.23
N TYR A 193 7.16 13.57 27.12
CA TYR A 193 6.27 14.13 28.15
C TYR A 193 4.94 14.61 27.57
N ILE A 194 3.89 14.47 28.36
CA ILE A 194 2.51 14.72 27.94
C ILE A 194 2.04 16.06 28.50
N VAL A 195 1.45 16.91 27.66
CA VAL A 195 0.86 18.19 28.09
C VAL A 195 -0.35 17.96 28.99
N SER A 196 -0.33 18.58 30.17
CA SER A 196 -1.37 18.61 31.21
C SER A 196 -2.37 19.72 30.93
N LYS A 197 -2.03 20.94 31.39
CA LYS A 197 -2.83 22.15 31.24
C LYS A 197 -2.59 22.71 29.84
N PRO A 198 -3.65 22.96 29.04
CA PRO A 198 -3.49 23.53 27.71
C PRO A 198 -3.00 24.98 27.78
N VAL A 199 -2.51 25.49 26.65
CA VAL A 199 -2.16 26.89 26.43
C VAL A 199 -3.02 27.39 25.26
N PRO A 200 -3.90 28.39 25.44
CA PRO A 200 -4.66 28.95 24.34
C PRO A 200 -3.77 29.52 23.22
N TYR A 201 -4.23 29.46 21.98
CA TYR A 201 -3.59 30.19 20.88
C TYR A 201 -3.56 31.69 21.19
N GLY A 202 -2.41 32.34 20.99
CA GLY A 202 -2.21 33.74 21.39
C GLY A 202 -1.69 33.93 22.83
N GLU A 203 -1.58 32.86 23.63
CA GLU A 203 -1.01 32.91 24.98
C GLU A 203 0.39 32.28 25.05
N THR A 204 1.15 32.70 26.07
CA THR A 204 2.50 32.19 26.39
C THR A 204 2.55 31.76 27.85
N ILE A 205 3.46 30.85 28.20
CA ILE A 205 3.70 30.46 29.59
C ILE A 205 5.00 31.08 30.13
N LYS A 206 5.05 31.28 31.44
CA LYS A 206 6.30 31.58 32.16
C LYS A 206 6.97 30.27 32.54
N VAL A 207 8.29 30.18 32.43
CA VAL A 207 9.04 28.93 32.72
C VAL A 207 8.82 28.41 34.14
N ASP A 208 8.67 29.29 35.14
CA ASP A 208 8.36 28.88 36.53
C ASP A 208 6.98 28.18 36.65
N ASN A 209 6.07 28.40 35.70
CA ASN A 209 4.75 27.75 35.65
C ASN A 209 4.76 26.45 34.81
N ALA A 210 5.84 26.15 34.09
CA ALA A 210 5.91 24.99 33.20
C ALA A 210 5.58 23.63 33.86
N PRO A 211 5.88 23.38 35.16
CA PRO A 211 5.45 22.16 35.84
C PRO A 211 3.92 21.93 35.83
N ASP A 212 3.08 22.97 35.89
CA ASP A 212 1.61 22.82 35.79
C ASP A 212 1.17 22.26 34.42
N HIS A 213 1.96 22.55 33.38
CA HIS A 213 1.67 22.24 32.00
C HIS A 213 2.17 20.85 31.56
N ILE A 214 2.86 20.09 32.43
CA ILE A 214 3.25 18.70 32.17
C ILE A 214 2.44 17.74 33.07
N PHE A 215 1.87 16.68 32.49
CA PHE A 215 1.12 15.65 33.23
C PHE A 215 2.07 14.60 33.79
N GLY A 216 2.97 14.12 32.94
CA GLY A 216 3.89 13.05 33.24
C GLY A 216 4.75 12.68 32.04
N PHE A 217 5.66 11.74 32.28
CA PHE A 217 6.63 11.26 31.32
C PHE A 217 6.32 9.82 30.86
N VAL A 218 6.80 9.48 29.68
CA VAL A 218 6.86 8.14 29.08
C VAL A 218 8.29 7.88 28.60
N LEU A 219 8.70 6.63 28.47
CA LEU A 219 9.81 6.29 27.57
C LEU A 219 9.37 6.59 26.13
N LEU A 220 10.29 7.07 25.29
CA LEU A 220 10.07 7.29 23.87
C LEU A 220 11.23 6.69 23.06
N ASN A 221 10.92 6.14 21.89
CA ASN A 221 11.89 5.76 20.88
C ASN A 221 11.46 6.36 19.54
N ASP A 222 12.17 7.37 19.06
CA ASP A 222 11.92 7.95 17.75
C ASP A 222 12.79 7.24 16.70
N TRP A 223 12.23 6.17 16.14
CA TRP A 223 12.95 5.28 15.25
C TRP A 223 13.43 6.05 14.03
N SER A 224 14.71 5.89 13.71
CA SER A 224 15.42 6.83 12.85
C SER A 224 16.08 6.12 11.68
N SER A 225 15.84 6.63 10.48
CA SER A 225 16.41 6.12 9.23
C SER A 225 17.47 7.09 8.73
N ARG A 226 18.73 6.83 9.09
CA ARG A 226 19.83 7.81 8.94
C ARG A 226 20.17 8.12 7.49
N ASP A 227 20.07 7.14 6.60
CA ASP A 227 20.30 7.30 5.16
C ASP A 227 19.19 8.14 4.49
N ILE A 228 17.92 7.92 4.83
CA ILE A 228 16.82 8.79 4.38
C ILE A 228 16.96 10.20 5.01
N GLN A 229 17.34 10.29 6.28
CA GLN A 229 17.51 11.56 7.02
C GLN A 229 18.58 12.44 6.36
N ILE A 230 19.76 11.89 6.06
CA ILE A 230 20.87 12.61 5.40
C ILE A 230 20.50 13.08 3.97
N PHE A 231 19.50 12.46 3.34
CA PHE A 231 18.99 12.88 2.04
C PHE A 231 17.94 13.98 2.12
N GLU A 232 16.91 13.84 2.96
CA GLU A 232 15.75 14.74 2.96
C GLU A 232 15.88 15.96 3.88
N MET A 233 16.72 15.89 4.93
CA MET A 233 16.78 16.89 5.99
C MET A 233 17.10 18.32 5.51
N PRO A 234 17.99 18.57 4.53
CA PRO A 234 18.25 19.92 4.05
C PRO A 234 17.17 20.41 3.06
N PRO A 235 16.52 21.59 3.27
CA PRO A 235 16.61 22.52 4.40
C PRO A 235 15.47 22.42 5.42
N LEU A 236 14.53 21.47 5.27
CA LEU A 236 13.22 21.49 5.96
C LEU A 236 13.17 20.70 7.29
N GLY A 237 14.24 20.00 7.66
CA GLY A 237 14.26 19.06 8.79
C GLY A 237 13.89 17.63 8.39
N PRO A 238 14.01 16.66 9.33
CA PRO A 238 13.66 15.26 9.08
C PRO A 238 12.15 15.09 8.85
N PHE A 239 11.77 14.10 8.04
CA PHE A 239 10.38 13.85 7.67
C PHE A 239 10.06 12.34 7.55
N ASN A 240 10.25 11.71 6.39
CA ASN A 240 10.00 10.27 6.20
C ASN A 240 10.93 9.40 7.06
N SER A 241 12.11 9.92 7.38
CA SER A 241 13.16 9.29 8.19
C SER A 241 12.84 9.15 9.69
N LYS A 242 11.75 9.76 10.17
CA LYS A 242 11.23 9.64 11.54
C LYS A 242 9.75 9.21 11.56
N SER A 243 8.93 9.80 10.68
CA SER A 243 7.47 9.57 10.61
C SER A 243 7.01 8.16 10.19
N PHE A 244 7.92 7.19 10.08
CA PHE A 244 7.57 5.77 9.90
C PHE A 244 7.22 5.07 11.22
N GLY A 245 7.61 5.61 12.37
CA GLY A 245 7.20 5.07 13.67
C GLY A 245 7.91 5.71 14.86
N THR A 246 7.15 6.09 15.88
CA THR A 246 7.65 6.54 17.19
C THR A 246 6.99 5.68 18.26
N THR A 247 7.73 5.01 19.15
CA THR A 247 7.13 4.11 20.16
C THR A 247 7.21 4.69 21.56
N ILE A 248 6.10 4.66 22.32
CA ILE A 248 6.06 5.16 23.71
C ILE A 248 5.66 4.10 24.74
N SER A 249 6.01 4.31 26.02
CA SER A 249 5.51 3.46 27.12
C SER A 249 4.01 3.66 27.34
N PRO A 250 3.24 2.59 27.59
CA PRO A 250 1.80 2.68 27.80
C PRO A 250 1.45 3.20 29.21
N TRP A 251 2.47 3.35 30.05
CA TRP A 251 2.40 3.88 31.42
C TRP A 251 3.03 5.27 31.45
N VAL A 252 2.23 6.28 31.80
CA VAL A 252 2.64 7.64 32.09
C VAL A 252 2.98 7.74 33.57
N ILE A 253 4.23 8.10 33.87
CA ILE A 253 4.68 8.38 35.24
C ILE A 253 4.44 9.87 35.51
N THR A 254 3.55 10.18 36.46
CA THR A 254 3.10 11.56 36.67
C THR A 254 4.14 12.41 37.42
N LEU A 255 4.08 13.74 37.27
CA LEU A 255 4.97 14.65 38.00
C LEU A 255 4.80 14.54 39.52
N GLU A 256 3.58 14.23 39.99
CA GLU A 256 3.27 14.00 41.40
C GLU A 256 4.03 12.78 41.98
N ALA A 257 4.33 11.77 41.15
CA ALA A 257 5.14 10.62 41.53
C ALA A 257 6.66 10.91 41.40
N LEU A 258 7.07 11.66 40.37
CA LEU A 258 8.48 12.00 40.13
C LEU A 258 9.06 13.06 41.07
N LYS A 259 8.23 13.75 41.86
CA LYS A 259 8.62 14.85 42.75
C LYS A 259 9.82 14.54 43.66
N ALA A 260 9.94 13.32 44.18
CA ALA A 260 11.04 12.91 45.05
C ALA A 260 12.41 12.77 44.33
N PHE A 261 12.42 12.87 43.00
CA PHE A 261 13.60 12.68 42.15
C PHE A 261 13.92 13.94 41.31
N GLN A 262 13.32 15.08 41.65
CA GLN A 262 13.73 16.37 41.10
C GLN A 262 15.21 16.65 41.45
N CYS A 263 15.95 17.23 40.52
CA CYS A 263 17.35 17.59 40.71
C CYS A 263 17.79 18.74 39.81
N ALA A 264 18.97 19.29 40.11
CA ALA A 264 19.70 20.17 39.23
C ALA A 264 19.96 19.51 37.85
N PRO A 265 19.79 20.25 36.74
CA PRO A 265 20.35 19.87 35.45
C PRO A 265 21.87 19.69 35.53
N LYS A 266 22.42 18.77 34.72
CA LYS A 266 23.89 18.59 34.60
C LYS A 266 24.58 19.85 34.10
N HIS A 267 23.91 20.60 33.24
CA HIS A 267 24.44 21.78 32.57
C HIS A 267 23.93 23.06 33.23
N GLU A 268 24.83 23.83 33.84
CA GLU A 268 24.56 25.23 34.17
C GLU A 268 24.52 26.05 32.87
N THR A 269 23.41 26.74 32.63
CA THR A 269 23.20 27.56 31.43
C THR A 269 22.91 29.01 31.83
N ASN A 270 23.20 29.97 30.94
CA ASN A 270 22.82 31.38 31.12
C ASN A 270 21.72 31.74 30.11
N PRO A 271 20.48 31.26 30.30
CA PRO A 271 19.42 31.38 29.31
C PRO A 271 18.88 32.80 29.19
N LEU A 272 18.23 33.07 28.05
CA LEU A 272 17.35 34.23 27.87
C LEU A 272 16.27 34.26 28.96
N GLU A 273 15.80 35.45 29.33
CA GLU A 273 14.93 35.68 30.50
C GLU A 273 13.70 34.75 30.54
N HIS A 274 13.03 34.53 29.40
CA HIS A 274 11.85 33.68 29.32
C HIS A 274 12.11 32.18 29.58
N LEU A 275 13.37 31.72 29.53
CA LEU A 275 13.79 30.34 29.80
C LEU A 275 14.59 30.21 31.12
N ARG A 276 14.66 31.28 31.92
CA ARG A 276 15.37 31.31 33.21
C ARG A 276 14.49 30.79 34.35
N PHE A 277 14.41 29.46 34.46
CA PHE A 277 13.76 28.79 35.59
C PHE A 277 14.48 29.15 36.89
N LYS A 278 13.74 29.62 37.91
CA LYS A 278 14.37 30.12 39.15
C LYS A 278 14.88 29.02 40.07
N ASP A 279 14.20 27.88 40.10
CA ASP A 279 14.46 26.78 41.03
C ASP A 279 15.40 25.75 40.41
N PHE A 280 16.65 26.14 40.16
CA PHE A 280 17.62 25.33 39.42
C PHE A 280 17.80 23.93 40.01
N GLU A 281 17.88 23.82 41.35
CA GLU A 281 17.99 22.56 42.10
C GLU A 281 16.86 21.55 41.85
N HIS A 282 15.74 21.98 41.27
CA HIS A 282 14.58 21.15 40.93
C HIS A 282 14.18 21.25 39.45
N GLY A 283 15.09 21.76 38.60
CA GLY A 283 14.85 22.11 37.19
C GLY A 283 14.71 20.94 36.22
N THR A 284 15.07 19.72 36.62
CA THR A 284 14.82 18.47 35.88
C THR A 284 14.67 17.29 36.85
N PHE A 285 14.72 16.04 36.35
CA PHE A 285 14.57 14.82 37.14
C PHE A 285 15.74 13.84 36.94
N ASN A 286 16.16 13.19 38.02
CA ASN A 286 17.14 12.11 38.04
C ASN A 286 16.51 10.77 37.60
N ILE A 287 16.17 10.66 36.32
CA ILE A 287 15.63 9.45 35.71
C ILE A 287 16.77 8.75 34.97
N LYS A 288 17.22 7.59 35.48
CA LYS A 288 18.20 6.75 34.79
C LYS A 288 17.53 6.05 33.62
N LEU A 289 18.25 5.97 32.51
CA LEU A 289 17.81 5.41 31.23
C LEU A 289 18.77 4.28 30.80
N SER A 290 18.27 3.31 30.05
CA SER A 290 19.10 2.38 29.29
C SER A 290 18.41 1.85 28.04
N ALA A 291 19.22 1.37 27.09
CA ALA A 291 18.78 0.59 25.95
C ALA A 291 19.59 -0.71 25.89
N ALA A 292 18.92 -1.83 25.68
CA ALA A 292 19.52 -3.12 25.38
C ALA A 292 19.11 -3.60 23.99
N LEU A 293 20.02 -4.31 23.31
CA LEU A 293 19.68 -5.14 22.16
C LEU A 293 19.25 -6.53 22.66
N GLU A 294 18.25 -7.14 22.04
CA GLU A 294 17.98 -8.58 22.11
C GLU A 294 17.90 -9.18 20.69
N ARG A 295 18.82 -10.10 20.40
CA ARG A 295 19.01 -10.79 19.11
C ARG A 295 19.20 -12.28 19.38
N ASP A 296 18.54 -13.14 18.60
CA ASP A 296 18.55 -14.60 18.78
C ASP A 296 18.22 -15.08 20.21
N GLY A 297 17.45 -14.30 20.97
CA GLY A 297 17.11 -14.56 22.37
C GLY A 297 18.23 -14.28 23.38
N LYS A 298 19.39 -13.79 22.94
CA LYS A 298 20.43 -13.20 23.80
C LYS A 298 20.15 -11.71 23.97
N ARG A 299 20.47 -11.15 25.13
CA ARG A 299 20.24 -9.73 25.45
C ARG A 299 21.50 -9.07 25.99
N GLN A 300 21.90 -7.96 25.38
CA GLN A 300 23.11 -7.19 25.71
C GLN A 300 22.75 -5.71 25.89
N GLN A 301 23.22 -5.08 26.97
CA GLN A 301 23.03 -3.62 27.14
C GLN A 301 23.96 -2.87 26.19
N ILE A 302 23.41 -1.92 25.41
CA ILE A 302 24.15 -1.16 24.39
C ILE A 302 24.29 0.33 24.73
N CYS A 303 23.45 0.87 25.63
CA CYS A 303 23.49 2.26 26.09
C CYS A 303 22.93 2.39 27.51
N THR A 304 23.47 3.35 28.28
CA THR A 304 22.85 3.93 29.49
C THR A 304 22.81 5.45 29.36
N SER A 305 21.91 6.14 30.06
CA SER A 305 21.89 7.60 30.12
C SER A 305 21.09 8.11 31.32
N ASN A 306 20.81 9.40 31.39
CA ASN A 306 19.96 10.02 32.41
C ASN A 306 19.30 11.29 31.87
N LEU A 307 18.01 11.51 32.18
CA LEU A 307 17.27 12.70 31.72
C LEU A 307 17.93 14.03 32.15
N ARG A 308 18.67 14.04 33.27
CA ARG A 308 19.39 15.23 33.74
C ARG A 308 20.52 15.73 32.82
N TYR A 309 20.92 14.95 31.81
CA TYR A 309 21.94 15.32 30.82
C TYR A 309 21.42 16.27 29.73
N LEU A 310 20.11 16.49 29.62
CA LEU A 310 19.58 17.50 28.71
C LEU A 310 20.13 18.90 29.06
N TYR A 311 20.59 19.61 28.03
CA TYR A 311 21.08 20.98 28.13
C TYR A 311 19.93 21.98 28.30
N TRP A 312 18.80 21.70 27.64
CA TRP A 312 17.52 22.38 27.85
C TRP A 312 16.54 21.45 28.54
N THR A 313 16.00 21.85 29.69
CA THR A 313 15.10 20.99 30.46
C THR A 313 13.69 20.94 29.84
N PRO A 314 12.86 19.91 30.14
CA PRO A 314 11.47 19.85 29.71
C PRO A 314 10.63 21.10 30.03
N TYR A 315 10.95 21.80 31.12
CA TYR A 315 10.32 23.07 31.48
C TYR A 315 10.69 24.21 30.52
N GLN A 316 11.94 24.25 30.04
CA GLN A 316 12.40 25.22 29.04
C GLN A 316 11.89 24.86 27.64
N GLN A 317 11.85 23.57 27.29
CA GLN A 317 11.31 23.05 26.03
C GLN A 317 9.85 23.49 25.82
N ILE A 318 8.94 23.15 26.75
CA ILE A 318 7.52 23.54 26.65
C ILE A 318 7.31 25.06 26.68
N THR A 319 8.15 25.80 27.43
CA THR A 319 8.08 27.26 27.49
C THR A 319 8.49 27.92 26.18
N HIS A 320 9.57 27.44 25.55
CA HIS A 320 9.99 27.98 24.26
C HIS A 320 8.96 27.68 23.17
N HIS A 321 8.40 26.47 23.15
CA HIS A 321 7.37 26.10 22.18
C HIS A 321 6.17 27.06 22.26
N ALA A 322 5.62 27.27 23.47
CA ALA A 322 4.52 28.21 23.68
C ALA A 322 4.88 29.69 23.41
N SER A 323 6.17 30.08 23.46
CA SER A 323 6.60 31.48 23.27
C SER A 323 6.29 32.07 21.90
N ALA A 324 6.11 31.21 20.88
CA ALA A 324 5.66 31.61 19.54
C ALA A 324 4.13 31.79 19.41
N ASN A 325 3.37 31.68 20.51
CA ASN A 325 1.90 31.79 20.58
C ASN A 325 1.14 30.66 19.85
N CYS A 326 1.77 29.54 19.54
CA CYS A 326 1.17 28.41 18.81
C CYS A 326 -0.06 27.80 19.52
N GLY A 327 -0.09 27.85 20.85
CA GLY A 327 -1.03 27.11 21.68
C GLY A 327 -0.62 25.64 21.86
N LEU A 328 -1.11 25.01 22.93
CA LEU A 328 -0.85 23.61 23.30
C LEU A 328 -2.13 22.97 23.84
N ARG A 329 -2.34 21.68 23.58
CA ARG A 329 -3.55 20.92 23.95
C ARG A 329 -3.21 19.78 24.91
N THR A 330 -4.14 19.45 25.80
CA THR A 330 -3.97 18.31 26.72
C THR A 330 -3.84 16.99 25.96
N GLY A 331 -2.72 16.29 26.16
CA GLY A 331 -2.37 15.08 25.42
C GLY A 331 -1.38 15.28 24.29
N ASP A 332 -1.01 16.51 23.92
CA ASP A 332 0.12 16.72 22.99
C ASP A 332 1.39 16.09 23.56
N LEU A 333 2.16 15.40 22.71
CA LEU A 333 3.39 14.70 23.05
C LEU A 333 4.61 15.57 22.72
N MET A 334 5.56 15.64 23.63
CA MET A 334 6.84 16.33 23.46
C MET A 334 7.97 15.31 23.65
N GLY A 335 8.71 14.98 22.59
CA GLY A 335 9.95 14.19 22.66
C GLY A 335 11.13 15.06 23.08
N THR A 336 12.05 14.55 23.90
CA THR A 336 13.15 15.34 24.44
C THR A 336 14.28 15.64 23.45
N GLY A 337 14.35 14.90 22.35
CA GLY A 337 15.58 14.63 21.61
C GLY A 337 16.41 13.53 22.28
N THR A 338 17.17 12.79 21.48
CA THR A 338 18.08 11.73 21.91
C THR A 338 18.90 12.13 23.14
N VAL A 339 18.79 11.35 24.23
CA VAL A 339 19.42 11.66 25.52
C VAL A 339 20.76 10.93 25.65
N SER A 340 21.86 11.56 25.24
CA SER A 340 23.23 11.09 25.50
C SER A 340 23.83 11.72 26.76
N GLY A 341 24.84 11.06 27.34
CA GLY A 341 25.54 11.47 28.57
C GLY A 341 27.07 11.56 28.41
N ASP A 342 27.76 11.92 29.49
CA ASP A 342 29.22 12.16 29.48
C ASP A 342 30.07 10.95 29.93
N GLY A 343 29.43 9.87 30.37
CA GLY A 343 30.06 8.65 30.90
C GLY A 343 31.03 7.94 29.95
N LYS A 344 32.21 7.63 30.48
CA LYS A 344 33.31 6.90 29.83
C LYS A 344 33.84 5.81 30.74
N ASP A 345 34.25 4.68 30.18
CA ASP A 345 35.01 3.68 30.91
C ASP A 345 36.42 4.21 31.22
N GLU A 346 36.83 4.15 32.48
CA GLU A 346 38.08 4.76 32.99
C GLU A 346 39.35 4.12 32.41
N LYS A 347 39.28 2.87 31.93
CA LYS A 347 40.44 2.08 31.49
C LYS A 347 40.69 2.19 29.99
N THR A 348 39.63 2.32 29.20
CA THR A 348 39.64 2.37 27.74
C THR A 348 39.36 3.76 27.19
N GLY A 349 38.80 4.66 28.00
CA GLY A 349 38.33 5.98 27.58
C GLY A 349 37.07 5.97 26.70
N LYS A 350 36.52 4.79 26.38
CA LYS A 350 35.37 4.65 25.49
C LYS A 350 34.10 5.19 26.16
N LYS A 351 33.36 6.06 25.46
CA LYS A 351 32.03 6.52 25.89
C LYS A 351 31.04 5.35 25.89
N PHE A 352 30.18 5.29 26.91
CA PHE A 352 29.09 4.30 26.99
C PHE A 352 27.69 4.93 27.11
N GLU A 353 27.59 6.24 27.35
CA GLU A 353 26.32 6.96 27.41
C GLU A 353 25.93 7.61 26.06
N LEU A 354 25.62 6.77 25.07
CA LEU A 354 25.40 7.18 23.68
C LEU A 354 23.98 6.78 23.23
N GLY A 355 23.10 7.77 23.07
CA GLY A 355 21.65 7.58 22.95
C GLY A 355 21.16 6.94 21.65
N CYS A 356 22.01 6.79 20.63
CA CYS A 356 21.70 6.10 19.38
C CYS A 356 22.92 5.35 18.79
N LEU A 357 22.71 4.45 17.83
CA LEU A 357 23.79 3.75 17.12
C LEU A 357 24.61 4.69 16.23
N PHE A 358 24.02 5.75 15.64
CA PHE A 358 24.79 6.73 14.85
C PHE A 358 25.98 7.28 15.66
N GLU A 359 25.77 7.57 16.96
CA GLU A 359 26.85 7.90 17.89
C GLU A 359 27.68 6.69 18.29
N ALA A 360 27.03 5.60 18.75
CA ALA A 360 27.70 4.48 19.40
C ALA A 360 28.58 3.63 18.47
N THR A 361 28.31 3.66 17.17
CA THR A 361 29.07 2.99 16.12
C THR A 361 29.82 3.96 15.20
N GLN A 362 29.78 5.27 15.48
CA GLN A 362 30.34 6.34 14.64
C GLN A 362 29.95 6.18 13.16
N HIS A 363 28.63 6.17 12.90
CA HIS A 363 28.05 5.85 11.59
C HIS A 363 28.58 4.51 11.01
N ALA A 364 28.45 3.44 11.80
CA ALA A 364 28.91 2.08 11.52
C ALA A 364 30.42 1.89 11.25
N SER A 365 31.26 2.93 11.40
CA SER A 365 32.73 2.81 11.24
C SER A 365 33.42 2.13 12.44
N GLN A 366 32.77 2.07 13.60
CA GLN A 366 33.23 1.36 14.81
C GLN A 366 32.11 0.47 15.40
N PRO A 367 31.74 -0.66 14.75
CA PRO A 367 30.65 -1.52 15.20
C PRO A 367 30.81 -2.03 16.66
N ILE A 368 29.69 -2.23 17.34
CA ILE A 368 29.64 -2.82 18.68
C ILE A 368 29.76 -4.34 18.56
N ALA A 369 30.73 -4.96 19.24
CA ALA A 369 30.84 -6.42 19.30
C ALA A 369 29.69 -7.04 20.10
N LEU A 370 29.11 -8.12 19.60
CA LEU A 370 27.94 -8.77 20.20
C LEU A 370 28.27 -10.01 21.04
N GLU A 371 27.50 -10.21 22.12
CA GLU A 371 27.68 -11.31 23.06
C GLU A 371 27.46 -12.69 22.40
N GLY A 372 28.57 -13.40 22.18
CA GLY A 372 28.60 -14.69 21.51
C GLY A 372 28.64 -14.62 19.97
N GLY A 373 29.17 -13.54 19.40
CA GLY A 373 29.58 -13.45 18.00
C GLY A 373 28.82 -12.39 17.19
N GLY A 374 29.48 -11.84 16.16
CA GLY A 374 28.93 -10.79 15.30
C GLY A 374 29.17 -9.37 15.82
N THR A 375 28.70 -8.39 15.05
CA THR A 375 28.88 -6.95 15.32
C THR A 375 27.66 -6.15 14.87
N LEU A 376 27.23 -5.18 15.68
CA LEU A 376 26.14 -4.25 15.38
C LEU A 376 26.70 -2.92 14.85
N GLY A 377 26.34 -2.56 13.60
CA GLY A 377 26.62 -1.24 13.02
C GLY A 377 25.37 -0.34 13.03
N TYR A 378 24.27 -0.87 12.50
CA TYR A 378 22.90 -0.38 12.58
C TYR A 378 21.97 -1.56 12.89
N LEU A 379 20.69 -1.30 13.17
CA LEU A 379 19.72 -2.35 13.47
C LEU A 379 19.40 -3.18 12.23
N GLU A 380 19.31 -4.49 12.42
CA GLU A 380 19.03 -5.52 11.41
C GLU A 380 17.63 -6.13 11.64
N ASP A 381 17.12 -6.87 10.66
CA ASP A 381 15.73 -7.33 10.68
C ASP A 381 15.52 -8.53 11.61
N GLY A 382 14.76 -8.33 12.70
CA GLY A 382 14.59 -9.34 13.75
C GLY A 382 15.34 -9.03 15.04
N ASP A 383 16.07 -7.92 15.11
CA ASP A 383 16.62 -7.34 16.34
C ASP A 383 15.54 -7.03 17.38
N SER A 384 15.95 -6.49 18.51
CA SER A 384 15.05 -5.91 19.51
C SER A 384 15.78 -4.81 20.25
N ILE A 385 15.36 -3.55 20.10
CA ILE A 385 15.68 -2.58 21.15
C ILE A 385 14.81 -2.90 22.37
N ILE A 386 15.31 -2.60 23.56
CA ILE A 386 14.63 -2.69 24.84
C ILE A 386 15.00 -1.45 25.64
N LEU A 387 14.17 -0.41 25.56
CA LEU A 387 14.34 0.78 26.40
C LEU A 387 13.94 0.49 27.85
N SER A 388 14.51 1.24 28.80
CA SER A 388 14.16 1.14 30.22
C SER A 388 14.48 2.45 30.93
N ALA A 389 13.59 2.88 31.84
CA ALA A 389 13.79 4.06 32.66
C ALA A 389 13.34 3.78 34.10
N TRP A 390 14.10 4.29 35.07
CA TRP A 390 13.81 4.14 36.50
C TRP A 390 14.44 5.25 37.35
N CYS A 391 13.86 5.45 38.53
CA CYS A 391 14.41 6.25 39.61
C CYS A 391 14.88 5.35 40.76
N GLU A 392 15.93 5.79 41.45
CA GLU A 392 16.48 5.13 42.63
C GLU A 392 16.35 6.04 43.86
N ASP A 393 16.20 5.42 45.03
CA ASP A 393 16.27 6.11 46.31
C ASP A 393 17.73 6.42 46.72
N SER A 394 17.91 7.04 47.89
CA SER A 394 19.22 7.37 48.45
C SER A 394 20.08 6.15 48.83
N THR A 395 19.54 4.93 48.75
CA THR A 395 20.29 3.66 48.91
C THR A 395 20.68 3.01 47.57
N GLY A 396 20.27 3.61 46.44
CA GLY A 396 20.45 3.04 45.10
C GLY A 396 19.41 1.98 44.73
N ARG A 397 18.37 1.78 45.55
CA ARG A 397 17.31 0.82 45.24
C ARG A 397 16.32 1.43 44.26
N ARG A 398 15.93 0.64 43.24
CA ARG A 398 14.84 1.01 42.32
C ARG A 398 13.52 1.13 43.09
N VAL A 399 12.94 2.33 43.06
CA VAL A 399 11.67 2.65 43.75
C VAL A 399 10.57 3.09 42.80
N LEU A 400 10.92 3.46 41.57
CA LEU A 400 9.97 3.95 40.56
C LEU A 400 10.48 3.53 39.18
N GLY A 401 9.64 2.93 38.33
CA GLY A 401 10.03 2.49 37.00
C GLY A 401 8.94 2.74 35.95
N PHE A 402 9.36 3.08 34.74
CA PHE A 402 8.47 3.38 33.62
C PHE A 402 7.80 2.14 33.02
N GLY A 403 8.27 0.95 33.41
CA GLY A 403 7.59 -0.33 33.18
C GLY A 403 7.73 -0.85 31.76
N TRP A 404 8.67 -1.76 31.51
CA TRP A 404 8.95 -2.25 30.16
C TRP A 404 9.45 -3.70 30.09
N ARG A 405 8.83 -4.48 29.21
CA ARG A 405 9.54 -5.38 28.29
C ARG A 405 9.18 -4.89 26.89
N GLN A 406 10.16 -4.80 25.99
CA GLN A 406 9.82 -4.73 24.57
C GLN A 406 9.40 -6.14 24.15
N LEU A 407 8.38 -6.25 23.30
CA LEU A 407 8.39 -7.37 22.36
C LEU A 407 9.39 -7.02 21.24
N PRO A 408 10.02 -8.02 20.62
CA PRO A 408 11.16 -7.80 19.73
C PRO A 408 10.82 -6.92 18.51
N LEU A 409 11.84 -6.27 17.92
CA LEU A 409 11.78 -5.53 16.65
C LEU A 409 11.72 -6.53 15.49
N ARG A 410 10.72 -7.41 15.53
CA ARG A 410 10.50 -8.44 14.52
C ARG A 410 9.88 -7.82 13.27
N CYS A 411 10.69 -7.66 12.25
CA CYS A 411 10.22 -8.04 10.93
C CYS A 411 9.69 -9.49 11.00
N LEU A 412 8.46 -9.70 10.54
CA LEU A 412 7.95 -11.04 10.27
C LEU A 412 8.62 -11.50 8.97
N GLY A 413 9.57 -12.44 8.98
CA GLY A 413 9.92 -13.38 10.06
C GLY A 413 8.89 -14.52 10.21
N GLY A 414 7.93 -14.59 9.28
CA GLY A 414 6.98 -15.69 9.18
C GLY A 414 7.55 -16.82 8.32
N ARG A 415 7.87 -17.96 8.94
CA ARG A 415 8.10 -19.22 8.21
C ARG A 415 6.90 -19.50 7.30
N SER A 416 7.19 -19.85 6.05
CA SER A 416 6.19 -20.01 4.99
C SER A 416 5.27 -21.21 5.24
N SER A 417 4.03 -20.93 5.65
CA SER A 417 2.88 -21.78 5.31
C SER A 417 2.54 -21.57 3.84
N PRO A 418 2.13 -22.61 3.06
CA PRO A 418 1.71 -22.45 1.67
C PRO A 418 0.61 -21.39 1.47
N ALA A 419 -0.22 -21.14 2.50
CA ALA A 419 -1.25 -20.11 2.50
C ALA A 419 -0.71 -18.66 2.55
N ALA A 420 0.52 -18.44 3.02
CA ALA A 420 1.19 -17.13 2.99
C ALA A 420 1.83 -16.84 1.62
N MET A 421 2.28 -17.89 0.92
CA MET A 421 2.85 -17.78 -0.42
C MET A 421 1.85 -17.24 -1.45
N LEU A 422 0.55 -17.51 -1.25
CA LEU A 422 -0.57 -16.92 -1.98
C LEU A 422 -0.78 -15.41 -1.73
N VAL A 423 -0.32 -14.89 -0.60
CA VAL A 423 -0.50 -13.46 -0.23
C VAL A 423 0.55 -12.59 -0.91
N ALA A 424 1.76 -13.11 -1.18
CA ALA A 424 2.76 -12.41 -1.98
C ALA A 424 2.28 -12.11 -3.43
N ILE A 425 1.29 -12.85 -3.92
CA ILE A 425 0.63 -12.61 -5.22
C ILE A 425 -0.64 -11.74 -5.09
N LEU A 426 -1.07 -11.40 -3.87
CA LEU A 426 -2.23 -10.53 -3.63
C LEU A 426 -1.93 -9.04 -3.62
N ASP A 427 -0.67 -8.68 -3.36
CA ASP A 427 -0.20 -7.30 -3.46
C ASP A 427 0.23 -6.95 -4.91
N TRP A 428 -0.03 -7.86 -5.87
CA TRP A 428 0.07 -7.59 -7.30
C TRP A 428 -1.05 -6.64 -7.79
N PRO A 429 -0.76 -5.70 -8.71
CA PRO A 429 -1.76 -4.85 -9.34
C PRO A 429 -3.01 -5.57 -9.89
N VAL A 430 -4.20 -5.03 -9.59
CA VAL A 430 -5.40 -5.26 -10.40
C VAL A 430 -5.30 -4.37 -11.66
N THR A 431 -4.35 -4.75 -12.53
CA THR A 431 -3.74 -3.99 -13.64
C THR A 431 -3.17 -2.60 -13.31
N PRO A 432 -1.99 -2.28 -13.88
CA PRO A 432 -1.63 -0.91 -14.16
C PRO A 432 -2.63 -0.23 -15.10
N LEU A 433 -3.18 -0.86 -16.14
CA LEU A 433 -4.09 -0.18 -17.10
C LEU A 433 -5.34 0.47 -16.48
N GLY A 434 -5.97 -0.14 -15.47
CA GLY A 434 -7.11 0.46 -14.76
C GLY A 434 -6.74 1.72 -13.94
N TRP A 435 -5.48 1.81 -13.48
CA TRP A 435 -5.01 2.84 -12.53
C TRP A 435 -4.01 3.83 -13.14
N ALA A 436 -3.35 3.49 -14.25
CA ALA A 436 -2.39 4.31 -14.99
C ALA A 436 -3.09 5.42 -15.78
N MET A 437 -4.36 5.23 -16.17
CA MET A 437 -5.25 6.34 -16.57
C MET A 437 -5.22 7.52 -15.59
N ILE A 438 -4.86 7.26 -14.32
CA ILE A 438 -4.89 8.21 -13.21
C ILE A 438 -3.45 8.69 -12.83
N ARG A 439 -2.40 8.19 -13.49
CA ARG A 439 -1.08 8.87 -13.55
C ARG A 439 -1.07 10.02 -14.57
N GLY A 440 -1.92 9.96 -15.60
CA GLY A 440 -2.03 10.99 -16.63
C GLY A 440 -2.64 12.29 -16.12
N SER A 441 -1.81 13.27 -15.78
CA SER A 441 -2.25 14.63 -15.45
C SER A 441 -2.90 15.32 -16.67
N LEU A 442 -4.22 15.21 -16.78
CA LEU A 442 -5.03 16.01 -17.71
C LEU A 442 -5.24 17.47 -17.25
N VAL A 443 -4.87 17.78 -16.00
CA VAL A 443 -4.66 19.15 -15.52
C VAL A 443 -3.16 19.34 -15.30
N GLY A 444 -2.50 20.01 -16.25
CA GLY A 444 -1.07 20.28 -16.15
C GLY A 444 -0.77 21.37 -15.12
N ARG A 445 0.06 21.06 -14.10
CA ARG A 445 0.81 22.09 -13.36
C ARG A 445 2.17 22.30 -14.02
N GLY A 446 2.22 23.15 -15.05
CA GLY A 446 3.48 23.70 -15.52
C GLY A 446 4.10 24.59 -14.43
N ARG A 447 5.42 24.51 -14.24
CA ARG A 447 6.16 25.45 -13.38
C ARG A 447 6.27 26.81 -14.07
N ALA A 448 5.23 27.65 -13.96
CA ALA A 448 5.42 29.09 -14.07
C ALA A 448 6.13 29.60 -12.80
N ARG A 449 7.08 30.52 -12.96
CA ARG A 449 7.65 31.28 -11.84
C ARG A 449 6.72 32.43 -11.45
N ASP A 450 7.02 33.03 -10.31
CA ASP A 450 6.23 34.02 -9.60
C ASP A 450 5.78 35.19 -10.47
N ALA A 451 4.47 35.43 -10.51
CA ALA A 451 3.85 36.70 -10.84
C ALA A 451 2.50 36.77 -10.11
N ASP A 452 2.28 37.86 -9.39
CA ASP A 452 1.06 38.13 -8.65
C ASP A 452 -0.13 38.44 -9.58
N VAL A 453 -1.33 38.53 -8.98
CA VAL A 453 -2.59 39.17 -9.45
C VAL A 453 -3.82 38.24 -9.55
N GLY A 454 -4.76 38.46 -8.64
CA GLY A 454 -6.17 38.73 -9.01
C GLY A 454 -7.08 37.56 -9.34
N THR A 455 -7.54 36.83 -8.32
CA THR A 455 -8.77 36.01 -8.42
C THR A 455 -10.03 36.89 -8.40
N ASP A 456 -10.44 37.45 -9.54
CA ASP A 456 -11.82 37.97 -9.74
C ASP A 456 -12.11 38.39 -11.20
N HIS A 457 -12.60 37.49 -12.07
CA HIS A 457 -13.27 37.90 -13.33
C HIS A 457 -14.13 36.86 -14.11
N TRP A 458 -14.32 35.62 -13.64
CA TRP A 458 -14.92 34.56 -14.49
C TRP A 458 -16.44 34.31 -14.35
N MET A 459 -17.16 34.99 -13.45
CA MET A 459 -18.62 34.77 -13.27
C MET A 459 -19.53 35.67 -14.13
N ASN A 460 -19.01 36.66 -14.85
CA ASN A 460 -19.82 37.61 -15.61
C ASN A 460 -19.55 37.54 -17.13
N ASN A 461 -20.17 36.57 -17.84
CA ASN A 461 -20.60 36.73 -19.25
C ASN A 461 -21.45 35.58 -19.85
N ILE A 462 -22.50 35.11 -19.16
CA ILE A 462 -23.55 34.25 -19.79
C ILE A 462 -24.94 34.91 -19.69
N LYS A 463 -25.07 36.16 -20.15
CA LYS A 463 -26.36 36.82 -20.44
C LYS A 463 -26.26 37.89 -21.54
N LYS A 464 -26.36 37.48 -22.81
CA LYS A 464 -27.00 38.19 -23.96
C LYS A 464 -26.74 37.46 -25.30
N SER A 465 -27.73 37.53 -26.20
CA SER A 465 -27.69 37.37 -27.69
C SER A 465 -26.56 36.51 -28.32
N GLY A 466 -26.82 35.51 -29.17
CA GLY A 466 -27.83 35.50 -30.23
C GLY A 466 -27.28 36.14 -31.52
N GLY A 467 -27.03 35.35 -32.57
CA GLY A 467 -26.58 35.82 -33.89
C GLY A 467 -27.74 36.09 -34.86
N PRO A 468 -27.53 36.09 -36.20
CA PRO A 468 -26.26 36.15 -36.95
C PRO A 468 -26.25 37.22 -38.07
N ARG A 469 -25.06 37.65 -38.55
CA ARG A 469 -24.74 38.36 -39.84
C ARG A 469 -23.34 39.02 -39.73
N SER A 470 -22.60 39.40 -40.79
CA SER A 470 -22.49 38.91 -42.18
C SER A 470 -21.36 39.65 -42.93
N GLN A 471 -20.89 39.08 -44.05
CA GLN A 471 -20.18 39.73 -45.18
C GLN A 471 -18.73 40.25 -45.03
N ARG A 472 -17.85 39.58 -45.81
CA ARG A 472 -16.97 40.14 -46.87
C ARG A 472 -15.67 40.90 -46.58
N LYS A 473 -14.63 40.42 -47.30
CA LYS A 473 -13.46 41.13 -47.88
C LYS A 473 -12.42 41.67 -46.87
N GLY A 474 -11.10 41.57 -47.12
CA GLY A 474 -10.38 40.88 -48.21
C GLY A 474 -8.99 41.49 -48.46
N ARG A 475 -8.28 40.94 -49.47
CA ARG A 475 -6.96 41.38 -50.02
C ARG A 475 -5.68 41.09 -49.20
N THR A 476 -4.94 40.09 -49.69
CA THR A 476 -3.48 40.04 -49.91
C THR A 476 -3.02 41.08 -50.99
N PRO A 477 -1.73 41.24 -51.39
CA PRO A 477 -0.49 40.47 -51.11
C PRO A 477 0.65 41.40 -50.58
N SER A 478 1.97 41.38 -50.87
CA SER A 478 2.90 40.67 -51.81
C SER A 478 4.39 41.03 -51.55
N VAL A 479 5.34 40.08 -51.76
CA VAL A 479 6.71 40.29 -52.35
C VAL A 479 7.73 41.13 -51.51
N THR A 480 9.04 40.84 -51.31
CA THR A 480 10.09 39.95 -51.91
C THR A 480 10.97 39.36 -50.74
N ALA A 481 12.24 38.90 -50.73
CA ALA A 481 13.36 38.65 -51.69
C ALA A 481 14.40 37.63 -51.11
N VAL A 482 15.35 37.22 -51.97
CA VAL A 482 16.61 36.42 -51.79
C VAL A 482 17.64 37.11 -52.75
N PRO A 483 18.99 37.22 -52.56
CA PRO A 483 19.97 36.14 -52.24
C PRO A 483 21.28 36.50 -51.47
N SER A 484 22.15 35.49 -51.16
CA SER A 484 23.58 35.42 -51.60
C SER A 484 24.43 34.31 -50.90
N GLU A 485 25.17 33.51 -51.68
CA GLU A 485 26.37 32.70 -51.31
C GLU A 485 27.66 33.40 -51.87
N PRO A 486 28.93 32.86 -52.00
CA PRO A 486 29.47 31.48 -51.83
C PRO A 486 30.95 31.32 -51.33
N SER A 487 31.59 30.18 -51.65
CA SER A 487 33.03 29.71 -51.52
C SER A 487 33.43 29.03 -50.18
N GLU A 488 34.06 27.82 -50.06
CA GLU A 488 35.10 27.01 -50.79
C GLU A 488 36.55 27.22 -50.27
N ARG A 489 37.54 26.29 -50.21
CA ARG A 489 37.85 24.89 -50.69
C ARG A 489 39.17 24.36 -49.99
N THR A 490 39.81 23.16 -50.05
CA THR A 490 39.69 21.78 -50.65
C THR A 490 40.66 20.76 -49.97
N SER A 491 40.35 19.44 -49.92
CA SER A 491 41.27 18.27 -50.16
C SER A 491 42.40 17.87 -49.14
N MET A 492 43.10 16.70 -49.10
CA MET A 492 43.24 15.42 -49.91
C MET A 492 43.52 14.16 -49.01
N SER A 493 43.72 12.95 -49.61
CA SER A 493 44.10 11.62 -49.03
C SER A 493 45.11 10.88 -49.99
N PRO A 494 45.45 9.54 -50.00
CA PRO A 494 44.91 8.30 -49.35
C PRO A 494 45.94 7.15 -48.98
N GLU A 495 45.47 5.90 -48.77
CA GLU A 495 46.13 4.55 -48.92
C GLU A 495 47.24 4.08 -47.91
N ARG A 496 47.59 2.78 -47.68
CA ARG A 496 47.28 1.38 -48.16
C ARG A 496 47.67 0.34 -47.02
N GLY A 497 47.56 -1.01 -47.02
CA GLY A 497 47.03 -2.09 -47.90
C GLY A 497 47.52 -3.54 -47.52
N GLN A 498 46.81 -4.63 -47.93
CA GLN A 498 47.13 -6.11 -47.89
C GLN A 498 47.12 -6.84 -46.50
N ARG A 499 46.69 -8.11 -46.23
CA ARG A 499 46.36 -9.42 -46.94
C ARG A 499 47.59 -10.35 -47.22
N VAL A 500 47.60 -11.70 -47.09
CA VAL A 500 46.62 -12.84 -46.93
C VAL A 500 47.28 -14.06 -46.19
N THR A 501 46.53 -15.02 -45.59
CA THR A 501 46.68 -16.53 -45.64
C THR A 501 45.61 -17.28 -44.78
N ASP A 502 45.81 -18.57 -44.40
CA ASP A 502 44.94 -19.71 -44.75
C ASP A 502 45.12 -20.98 -43.84
N ASN A 503 44.08 -21.87 -43.78
CA ASN A 503 44.01 -23.35 -43.54
C ASN A 503 44.73 -24.02 -42.31
N ASP A 504 44.32 -25.12 -41.64
CA ASP A 504 43.16 -26.07 -41.59
C ASP A 504 43.11 -26.73 -40.15
N LEU A 505 42.56 -27.88 -39.69
CA LEU A 505 42.04 -29.18 -40.20
C LEU A 505 41.01 -29.88 -39.24
N LEU A 506 40.01 -30.57 -39.83
CA LEU A 506 39.39 -31.91 -39.55
C LEU A 506 38.95 -32.46 -38.14
N PHE A 507 37.65 -32.82 -38.05
CA PHE A 507 36.96 -34.04 -37.53
C PHE A 507 37.29 -34.76 -36.18
N ASP A 508 36.30 -34.80 -35.25
CA ASP A 508 35.34 -35.92 -34.93
C ASP A 508 35.85 -37.40 -34.70
N PRO A 509 35.11 -38.36 -34.06
CA PRO A 509 34.06 -38.35 -33.00
C PRO A 509 34.40 -39.22 -31.74
N SER A 510 33.47 -39.34 -30.76
CA SER A 510 32.89 -40.63 -30.25
C SER A 510 32.55 -40.75 -28.73
N GLU A 511 31.34 -41.24 -28.46
CA GLU A 511 30.87 -41.97 -27.24
C GLU A 511 31.15 -43.50 -27.41
N PRO A 512 30.95 -44.46 -26.43
CA PRO A 512 29.85 -44.49 -25.44
C PRO A 512 30.01 -45.31 -24.08
N ALA A 513 28.93 -45.28 -23.28
CA ALA A 513 28.28 -46.40 -22.54
C ALA A 513 28.87 -47.18 -21.32
N LEU A 514 28.13 -47.06 -20.20
CA LEU A 514 27.50 -48.15 -19.36
C LEU A 514 28.24 -48.98 -18.27
N ARG A 515 27.45 -49.29 -17.21
CA ARG A 515 27.46 -50.48 -16.29
C ARG A 515 28.51 -50.56 -15.15
N ASP A 516 28.27 -51.18 -13.97
CA ASP A 516 27.05 -51.65 -13.24
C ASP A 516 27.41 -51.98 -11.74
N THR A 517 26.52 -52.66 -10.97
CA THR A 517 26.67 -53.28 -9.61
C THR A 517 26.64 -52.31 -8.40
N THR A 518 25.80 -52.43 -7.33
CA THR A 518 25.42 -53.50 -6.34
C THR A 518 26.49 -53.77 -5.26
N ASP A 519 26.22 -53.91 -3.94
CA ASP A 519 25.13 -54.66 -3.28
C ASP A 519 24.95 -54.42 -1.74
N HIS A 520 23.80 -54.86 -1.16
CA HIS A 520 23.55 -55.44 0.21
C HIS A 520 23.95 -54.69 1.54
N ALA A 521 23.39 -54.93 2.76
CA ALA A 521 22.18 -55.68 3.25
C ALA A 521 21.69 -55.33 4.70
N ARG A 522 20.37 -55.52 4.91
CA ARG A 522 19.49 -55.92 6.07
C ARG A 522 19.98 -56.07 7.55
N PHE A 523 19.07 -55.77 8.51
CA PHE A 523 18.38 -56.64 9.54
C PHE A 523 17.54 -55.71 10.51
N SER A 524 16.21 -55.84 10.73
CA SER A 524 15.40 -56.76 11.61
C SER A 524 15.59 -56.54 13.14
N ALA A 525 14.61 -56.59 14.07
CA ALA A 525 13.17 -56.99 14.12
C ALA A 525 12.40 -56.18 15.26
N GLU A 526 11.08 -55.88 15.21
CA GLU A 526 9.88 -56.63 15.75
C GLU A 526 9.75 -56.66 17.31
N VAL A 527 8.63 -56.32 18.00
CA VAL A 527 7.41 -57.15 18.28
C VAL A 527 6.29 -56.38 19.08
N SER A 528 4.99 -56.59 18.70
CA SER A 528 3.68 -56.55 19.42
C SER A 528 3.05 -55.39 20.28
N GLN A 529 1.81 -55.01 19.89
CA GLN A 529 0.48 -54.98 20.63
C GLN A 529 0.32 -54.26 22.01
N THR A 530 -0.84 -53.70 22.45
CA THR A 530 -2.28 -53.85 22.11
C THR A 530 -3.16 -52.66 22.62
N ARG A 531 -4.31 -52.34 21.97
CA ARG A 531 -5.63 -51.77 22.47
C ARG A 531 -5.67 -50.58 23.48
N SER A 532 -6.66 -49.65 23.50
CA SER A 532 -7.91 -49.46 22.72
C SER A 532 -8.61 -48.09 22.97
N GLN A 533 -9.59 -47.75 22.10
CA GLN A 533 -10.71 -46.78 22.25
C GLN A 533 -10.48 -45.27 21.92
N SER A 534 -11.61 -44.58 21.71
CA SER A 534 -11.86 -43.36 20.92
C SER A 534 -12.85 -42.42 21.69
N PRO A 535 -13.27 -41.21 21.24
CA PRO A 535 -13.24 -40.65 19.87
C PRO A 535 -12.80 -39.17 19.74
N HIS A 536 -13.04 -38.61 18.55
CA HIS A 536 -12.64 -37.29 18.06
C HIS A 536 -13.12 -36.08 18.89
N THR A 537 -12.30 -35.03 18.89
CA THR A 537 -12.68 -33.62 19.12
C THR A 537 -12.16 -32.75 17.98
N GLU A 538 -12.92 -31.73 17.60
CA GLU A 538 -12.55 -30.78 16.54
C GLU A 538 -11.59 -29.68 17.05
N PRO A 539 -10.60 -29.25 16.26
CA PRO A 539 -9.86 -28.01 16.50
C PRO A 539 -10.46 -26.85 15.67
N THR A 540 -11.37 -26.09 16.27
CA THR A 540 -11.93 -24.84 15.70
C THR A 540 -10.97 -23.65 15.82
N ALA A 541 -11.33 -22.54 15.15
CA ALA A 541 -10.77 -21.18 15.24
C ALA A 541 -9.52 -20.85 14.38
N LEU A 542 -9.76 -20.47 13.12
CA LEU A 542 -8.88 -19.54 12.41
C LEU A 542 -9.04 -18.13 12.99
N ALA A 543 -7.93 -17.52 13.43
CA ALA A 543 -7.89 -16.08 13.74
C ALA A 543 -7.44 -15.28 12.50
N ALA A 544 -8.00 -14.06 12.32
CA ALA A 544 -7.71 -13.23 11.17
C ALA A 544 -6.33 -12.52 11.29
N ALA A 545 -5.54 -12.56 10.21
CA ALA A 545 -4.33 -11.77 10.05
C ALA A 545 -4.59 -10.58 9.11
N SER A 546 -4.16 -9.39 9.51
CA SER A 546 -4.13 -8.17 8.69
C SER A 546 -2.85 -8.12 7.86
N ALA A 547 -2.94 -7.66 6.61
CA ALA A 547 -1.81 -7.47 5.71
C ALA A 547 -1.47 -5.98 5.56
N SER A 548 -0.22 -5.67 5.24
CA SER A 548 0.21 -4.30 4.89
C SER A 548 1.34 -4.28 3.84
N ASP A 549 1.01 -3.68 2.70
CA ASP A 549 1.80 -2.81 1.81
C ASP A 549 3.34 -3.00 1.77
N ASP A 550 3.91 -3.48 0.66
CA ASP A 550 5.35 -3.36 0.35
C ASP A 550 5.66 -2.28 -0.72
N PRO A 551 6.33 -1.16 -0.36
CA PRO A 551 6.72 -0.12 -1.31
C PRO A 551 7.88 -0.47 -2.28
N ASN A 552 8.07 -1.73 -2.69
CA ASN A 552 9.03 -2.09 -3.75
C ASN A 552 8.40 -2.27 -5.14
N CYS A 553 7.07 -2.40 -5.23
CA CYS A 553 6.40 -2.27 -6.53
C CYS A 553 6.31 -0.77 -6.88
N SER A 554 6.71 -0.39 -8.09
CA SER A 554 6.63 1.00 -8.56
C SER A 554 5.18 1.46 -8.85
N ILE A 555 4.18 0.63 -8.54
CA ILE A 555 2.74 0.84 -8.72
C ILE A 555 1.97 0.25 -7.52
N ILE A 556 0.92 0.98 -7.06
CA ILE A 556 -0.14 0.58 -6.10
C ILE A 556 0.23 0.53 -4.60
N SER A 557 -0.40 1.42 -3.83
CA SER A 557 -0.91 1.08 -2.48
C SER A 557 -2.18 0.24 -2.68
N PRO A 558 -2.37 -0.90 -1.99
CA PRO A 558 -3.42 -1.86 -2.32
C PRO A 558 -4.83 -1.24 -2.23
N PRO A 559 -5.75 -1.57 -3.15
CA PRO A 559 -7.08 -0.94 -3.21
C PRO A 559 -7.88 -1.00 -1.90
N SER A 560 -7.62 -1.98 -1.02
CA SER A 560 -8.25 -2.05 0.30
C SER A 560 -7.95 -0.84 1.19
N GLY A 561 -6.78 -0.20 1.08
CA GLY A 561 -6.46 1.02 1.83
C GLY A 561 -7.33 2.19 1.40
N TYR A 562 -7.28 2.55 0.11
CA TYR A 562 -8.12 3.63 -0.45
C TYR A 562 -9.62 3.39 -0.24
N PHE A 563 -10.10 2.15 -0.31
CA PHE A 563 -11.51 1.84 -0.14
C PHE A 563 -11.93 1.83 1.34
N ALA A 564 -11.00 1.62 2.29
CA ALA A 564 -11.24 1.86 3.72
C ALA A 564 -11.29 3.37 4.05
N GLU A 565 -10.31 4.16 3.57
CA GLU A 565 -10.29 5.63 3.71
C GLU A 565 -11.63 6.28 3.25
N LEU A 566 -12.20 5.77 2.15
CA LEU A 566 -13.47 6.26 1.62
C LEU A 566 -14.68 5.87 2.47
N ASP A 567 -14.71 4.65 3.01
CA ASP A 567 -15.78 4.20 3.91
C ASP A 567 -15.74 4.96 5.26
N GLU A 568 -14.54 5.20 5.82
CA GLU A 568 -14.34 5.99 7.04
C GLU A 568 -14.78 7.45 6.86
N ALA A 569 -14.41 8.07 5.73
CA ALA A 569 -14.79 9.44 5.42
C ALA A 569 -16.31 9.62 5.22
N ILE A 570 -16.99 8.64 4.60
CA ILE A 570 -18.47 8.64 4.53
C ILE A 570 -19.08 8.41 5.93
N PHE A 571 -18.48 7.56 6.76
CA PHE A 571 -19.01 7.26 8.08
C PHE A 571 -18.98 8.46 9.03
N GLY A 572 -17.88 9.21 9.09
CA GLY A 572 -17.80 10.43 9.90
C GLY A 572 -18.85 11.48 9.50
N ASP A 573 -19.15 11.61 8.21
CA ASP A 573 -20.22 12.49 7.72
C ASP A 573 -21.63 11.93 7.98
N TRP A 574 -21.78 10.60 8.07
CA TRP A 574 -23.03 9.93 8.46
C TRP A 574 -23.34 10.08 9.97
N GLU A 575 -22.35 9.93 10.84
CA GLU A 575 -22.52 10.16 12.29
C GLU A 575 -22.84 11.64 12.57
N ALA A 576 -22.16 12.57 11.89
CA ALA A 576 -22.45 14.00 11.97
C ALA A 576 -23.91 14.32 11.59
N ARG A 577 -24.48 13.63 10.59
CA ARG A 577 -25.89 13.79 10.16
C ARG A 577 -26.90 13.19 11.15
N ASN A 578 -26.64 11.98 11.65
CA ASN A 578 -27.65 11.17 12.36
C ASN A 578 -27.66 11.32 13.88
N SER A 579 -26.76 12.14 14.44
CA SER A 579 -26.74 12.57 15.85
C SER A 579 -28.05 13.22 16.36
N LEU A 580 -29.01 13.50 15.46
CA LEU A 580 -30.34 14.05 15.76
C LEU A 580 -31.51 13.04 15.63
N SER A 581 -31.27 11.76 15.31
CA SER A 581 -32.36 10.77 15.11
C SER A 581 -32.04 9.36 15.62
N ASN A 582 -32.85 8.86 16.56
CA ASN A 582 -32.74 7.50 17.11
C ASN A 582 -33.00 6.40 16.06
N ALA A 583 -31.95 5.78 15.51
CA ALA A 583 -32.00 4.42 14.95
C ALA A 583 -30.60 3.77 14.78
N GLN A 584 -30.36 2.68 15.52
CA GLN A 584 -29.20 1.75 15.50
C GLN A 584 -28.09 2.02 16.54
N SER A 585 -27.60 0.94 17.17
CA SER A 585 -26.51 0.98 18.15
C SER A 585 -25.14 0.87 17.48
N PRO A 586 -24.09 1.56 17.98
CA PRO A 586 -22.74 1.49 17.42
C PRO A 586 -22.18 0.05 17.32
N SER A 587 -22.53 -0.81 18.27
CA SER A 587 -22.16 -2.24 18.29
C SER A 587 -22.48 -2.98 16.98
N ASN A 588 -23.64 -2.68 16.38
CA ASN A 588 -24.11 -3.37 15.18
C ASN A 588 -23.42 -2.85 13.91
N LEU A 589 -22.77 -1.68 13.98
CA LEU A 589 -22.06 -1.06 12.86
C LEU A 589 -20.61 -1.57 12.80
N LEU A 590 -19.89 -1.67 13.93
CA LEU A 590 -18.58 -2.34 13.96
C LEU A 590 -18.69 -3.80 13.50
N GLN A 591 -19.63 -4.57 14.06
CA GLN A 591 -19.85 -5.97 13.64
C GLN A 591 -20.21 -6.09 12.14
N ARG A 592 -20.82 -5.05 11.55
CA ARG A 592 -21.12 -5.00 10.12
C ARG A 592 -19.86 -4.79 9.28
N TRP A 593 -18.89 -4.02 9.77
CA TRP A 593 -17.59 -3.78 9.13
C TRP A 593 -16.65 -4.98 9.25
N ASP A 594 -16.50 -5.59 10.43
CA ASP A 594 -15.66 -6.78 10.63
C ASP A 594 -16.00 -7.90 9.63
N GLN A 595 -17.30 -8.08 9.35
CA GLN A 595 -17.83 -9.04 8.39
C GLN A 595 -17.59 -8.63 6.91
N ILE A 596 -17.50 -7.34 6.60
CA ILE A 596 -17.10 -6.85 5.26
C ILE A 596 -15.60 -7.11 5.07
N ASP A 597 -14.76 -6.77 6.06
CA ASP A 597 -13.32 -6.99 5.99
C ASP A 597 -12.96 -8.49 5.99
N GLU A 598 -13.78 -9.34 6.63
CA GLU A 598 -13.72 -10.80 6.48
C GLU A 598 -14.05 -11.26 5.08
N SER A 599 -15.18 -10.82 4.53
CA SER A 599 -15.60 -11.18 3.17
C SER A 599 -14.56 -10.71 2.14
N LEU A 600 -13.95 -9.53 2.34
CA LEU A 600 -12.85 -8.99 1.54
C LEU A 600 -11.58 -9.83 1.64
N ARG A 601 -11.22 -10.32 2.85
CA ARG A 601 -10.10 -11.28 3.04
C ARG A 601 -10.34 -12.59 2.28
N HIS A 602 -11.57 -13.10 2.24
CA HIS A 602 -11.91 -14.31 1.51
C HIS A 602 -11.94 -14.09 -0.02
N ALA A 603 -12.53 -12.99 -0.50
CA ALA A 603 -12.51 -12.62 -1.92
C ALA A 603 -11.09 -12.40 -2.44
N LYS A 604 -10.22 -11.75 -1.65
CA LYS A 604 -8.78 -11.66 -1.92
C LYS A 604 -8.16 -13.06 -2.09
N ARG A 605 -8.22 -13.93 -1.06
CA ARG A 605 -7.64 -15.28 -1.14
C ARG A 605 -8.12 -16.09 -2.34
N SER A 606 -9.41 -16.02 -2.64
CA SER A 606 -10.02 -16.67 -3.80
C SER A 606 -9.50 -16.13 -5.13
N PHE A 607 -9.36 -14.81 -5.27
CA PHE A 607 -8.88 -14.15 -6.47
C PHE A 607 -7.44 -14.56 -6.83
N ALA A 608 -6.51 -14.53 -5.88
CA ALA A 608 -5.11 -14.92 -6.15
C ALA A 608 -4.86 -16.43 -6.20
N ALA A 609 -5.83 -17.27 -5.81
CA ALA A 609 -5.73 -18.72 -5.96
C ALA A 609 -5.43 -19.15 -7.41
N ARG A 610 -5.77 -18.30 -8.40
CA ARG A 610 -5.45 -18.51 -9.81
C ARG A 610 -3.96 -18.66 -10.10
N TRP A 611 -3.06 -18.02 -9.34
CA TRP A 611 -1.61 -18.08 -9.56
C TRP A 611 -0.90 -19.17 -8.72
N PHE A 612 -1.65 -20.02 -8.02
CA PHE A 612 -1.07 -21.12 -7.21
C PHE A 612 -0.29 -22.15 -8.06
N HIS A 613 -0.51 -22.18 -9.37
CA HIS A 613 0.24 -23.03 -10.31
C HIS A 613 1.68 -22.55 -10.56
N LEU A 614 2.00 -21.29 -10.25
CA LEU A 614 3.36 -20.72 -10.36
C LEU A 614 4.30 -21.11 -9.21
N LEU A 615 3.76 -21.70 -8.14
CA LEU A 615 4.50 -22.08 -6.93
C LEU A 615 5.18 -23.46 -7.14
N PRO A 616 6.45 -23.68 -6.79
CA PRO A 616 7.11 -24.98 -6.97
C PRO A 616 6.39 -26.14 -6.26
N PRO A 617 6.39 -27.37 -6.81
CA PRO A 617 5.70 -28.52 -6.19
C PRO A 617 6.14 -28.83 -4.76
N THR A 618 7.40 -28.54 -4.42
CA THR A 618 7.98 -28.65 -3.07
C THR A 618 7.28 -27.73 -2.06
N GLU A 619 6.94 -26.52 -2.45
CA GLU A 619 6.32 -25.50 -1.58
C GLU A 619 4.80 -25.65 -1.46
N ARG A 620 4.18 -26.47 -2.33
CA ARG A 620 2.74 -26.85 -2.23
C ARG A 620 2.45 -27.84 -1.10
N ALA A 621 3.48 -28.38 -0.43
CA ALA A 621 3.38 -29.29 0.72
C ALA A 621 2.45 -30.50 0.52
N GLY A 622 2.38 -31.03 -0.70
CA GLY A 622 1.50 -32.15 -1.07
C GLY A 622 0.01 -31.79 -1.25
N VAL A 623 -0.37 -30.52 -1.14
CA VAL A 623 -1.76 -30.07 -1.31
C VAL A 623 -2.08 -29.89 -2.80
N LEU A 624 -3.18 -30.51 -3.26
CA LEU A 624 -3.65 -30.40 -4.64
C LEU A 624 -4.17 -28.96 -4.93
N PRO A 625 -3.64 -28.25 -5.95
CA PRO A 625 -4.08 -26.91 -6.33
C PRO A 625 -5.60 -26.76 -6.46
N GLU A 626 -6.25 -27.71 -7.13
CA GLU A 626 -7.70 -27.69 -7.36
C GLU A 626 -8.51 -27.65 -6.07
N HIS A 627 -8.06 -28.34 -5.01
CA HIS A 627 -8.79 -28.41 -3.74
C HIS A 627 -8.73 -27.07 -3.00
N VAL A 628 -7.58 -26.40 -3.02
CA VAL A 628 -7.42 -25.04 -2.45
C VAL A 628 -8.26 -24.03 -3.24
N VAL A 629 -8.19 -24.08 -4.57
CA VAL A 629 -8.92 -23.18 -5.47
C VAL A 629 -10.44 -23.36 -5.33
N ARG A 630 -10.94 -24.61 -5.31
CA ARG A 630 -12.36 -24.93 -5.08
C ARG A 630 -12.83 -24.44 -3.70
N GLU A 631 -12.08 -24.69 -2.63
CA GLU A 631 -12.51 -24.30 -1.28
C GLU A 631 -12.48 -22.78 -1.06
N PHE A 632 -11.45 -22.08 -1.53
CA PHE A 632 -11.41 -20.62 -1.42
C PHE A 632 -12.54 -19.96 -2.22
N TRP A 633 -12.86 -20.49 -3.41
CA TRP A 633 -13.99 -20.02 -4.22
C TRP A 633 -15.33 -20.25 -3.52
N ARG A 634 -15.59 -21.46 -2.99
CA ARG A 634 -16.80 -21.78 -2.21
C ARG A 634 -16.95 -20.89 -0.98
N THR A 635 -15.87 -20.71 -0.22
CA THR A 635 -15.86 -19.85 0.96
C THR A 635 -16.08 -18.38 0.62
N SER A 636 -15.50 -17.86 -0.47
CA SER A 636 -15.78 -16.50 -0.95
C SER A 636 -17.23 -16.35 -1.46
N ARG A 637 -17.73 -17.31 -2.25
CA ARG A 637 -19.08 -17.27 -2.85
C ARG A 637 -20.17 -17.19 -1.79
N ARG A 638 -20.05 -18.01 -0.72
CA ARG A 638 -20.93 -17.99 0.45
C ARG A 638 -20.95 -16.62 1.14
N ASP A 639 -19.83 -15.91 1.16
CA ASP A 639 -19.69 -14.61 1.79
C ASP A 639 -20.25 -13.45 0.93
N MET A 640 -20.46 -13.64 -0.38
CA MET A 640 -21.08 -12.60 -1.24
C MET A 640 -22.48 -12.20 -0.76
N LEU A 641 -23.28 -13.16 -0.28
CA LEU A 641 -24.60 -12.89 0.31
C LEU A 641 -24.51 -12.01 1.58
N LYS A 642 -23.39 -12.04 2.32
CA LYS A 642 -23.16 -11.15 3.46
C LYS A 642 -23.03 -9.70 3.00
N VAL A 643 -22.32 -9.44 1.90
CA VAL A 643 -21.93 -8.09 1.45
C VAL A 643 -22.81 -7.47 0.35
N VAL A 644 -23.55 -8.26 -0.44
CA VAL A 644 -24.31 -7.76 -1.61
C VAL A 644 -25.28 -6.60 -1.29
N ASN A 645 -25.87 -6.60 -0.09
CA ASN A 645 -26.77 -5.56 0.42
C ASN A 645 -26.11 -4.56 1.40
N ARG A 646 -24.78 -4.53 1.50
CA ARG A 646 -24.01 -3.63 2.37
C ARG A 646 -23.31 -2.55 1.54
N VAL A 647 -24.06 -1.54 1.11
CA VAL A 647 -23.54 -0.38 0.37
C VAL A 647 -22.33 0.24 1.10
N SER A 648 -21.12 -0.04 0.60
CA SER A 648 -19.82 0.46 1.07
C SER A 648 -18.80 0.26 -0.04
N TYR A 649 -17.74 1.06 -0.07
CA TYR A 649 -16.65 0.88 -1.03
C TYR A 649 -15.99 -0.49 -0.83
N ARG A 650 -15.58 -0.87 0.39
CA ARG A 650 -14.97 -2.18 0.66
C ARG A 650 -15.85 -3.36 0.23
N SER A 651 -17.17 -3.23 0.39
CA SER A 651 -18.14 -4.21 -0.13
C SER A 651 -18.14 -4.28 -1.66
N ALA A 652 -18.19 -3.14 -2.36
CA ALA A 652 -18.10 -3.10 -3.83
C ALA A 652 -16.78 -3.72 -4.34
N LEU A 653 -15.65 -3.43 -3.69
CA LEU A 653 -14.35 -4.06 -3.99
C LEU A 653 -14.37 -5.59 -3.77
N THR A 654 -15.01 -6.06 -2.69
CA THR A 654 -15.19 -7.49 -2.39
C THR A 654 -15.94 -8.20 -3.52
N LEU A 655 -17.05 -7.61 -3.97
CA LEU A 655 -17.87 -8.11 -5.07
C LEU A 655 -17.12 -8.11 -6.42
N PHE A 656 -16.38 -7.05 -6.74
CA PHE A 656 -15.54 -7.00 -7.94
C PHE A 656 -14.44 -8.08 -7.93
N LEU A 657 -13.72 -8.25 -6.82
CA LEU A 657 -12.66 -9.27 -6.72
C LEU A 657 -13.19 -10.70 -6.90
N PHE A 658 -14.35 -11.01 -6.30
CA PHE A 658 -14.99 -12.30 -6.54
C PHE A 658 -15.45 -12.45 -8.01
N SER A 659 -16.00 -11.40 -8.63
CA SER A 659 -16.45 -11.47 -10.03
C SER A 659 -15.33 -11.72 -11.05
N LEU A 660 -14.10 -11.29 -10.76
CA LEU A 660 -12.92 -11.59 -11.57
C LEU A 660 -12.33 -12.99 -11.30
N THR A 661 -12.77 -13.67 -10.25
CA THR A 661 -12.23 -14.99 -9.89
C THR A 661 -12.81 -16.04 -10.83
N PRO A 662 -11.98 -16.75 -11.63
CA PRO A 662 -12.49 -17.77 -12.54
C PRO A 662 -13.17 -18.92 -11.77
N VAL A 663 -14.27 -19.45 -12.31
CA VAL A 663 -14.96 -20.60 -11.72
C VAL A 663 -14.05 -21.83 -11.78
N PRO A 664 -13.84 -22.56 -10.67
CA PRO A 664 -12.98 -23.74 -10.65
C PRO A 664 -13.53 -24.94 -11.43
N VAL A 665 -12.63 -25.77 -11.96
CA VAL A 665 -12.96 -27.12 -12.45
C VAL A 665 -13.48 -27.98 -11.29
N GLY A 666 -14.55 -28.74 -11.54
CA GLY A 666 -15.21 -29.58 -10.53
C GLY A 666 -16.34 -28.90 -9.75
N ILE A 667 -16.75 -27.69 -10.13
CA ILE A 667 -18.01 -27.06 -9.73
C ILE A 667 -19.08 -27.42 -10.79
N SER A 668 -20.23 -27.95 -10.38
CA SER A 668 -21.34 -28.24 -11.29
C SER A 668 -22.07 -26.97 -11.72
N GLU A 669 -22.87 -27.04 -12.79
CA GLU A 669 -23.68 -25.89 -13.22
C GLU A 669 -24.77 -25.55 -12.21
N ASP A 670 -25.37 -26.56 -11.57
CA ASP A 670 -26.28 -26.36 -10.43
C ASP A 670 -25.60 -25.62 -9.27
N GLU A 671 -24.37 -26.01 -8.89
CA GLU A 671 -23.61 -25.32 -7.83
C GLU A 671 -23.18 -23.91 -8.25
N GLU A 672 -22.86 -23.69 -9.52
CA GLU A 672 -22.51 -22.38 -10.06
C GLU A 672 -23.71 -21.41 -10.03
N MET A 673 -24.91 -21.93 -10.28
CA MET A 673 -26.18 -21.18 -10.33
C MET A 673 -26.90 -21.06 -8.99
N ASP A 674 -26.68 -21.96 -8.02
CA ASP A 674 -27.29 -21.92 -6.67
C ASP A 674 -26.67 -20.83 -5.79
N GLY A 675 -26.99 -19.56 -6.05
CA GLY A 675 -26.49 -18.41 -5.30
C GLY A 675 -26.15 -17.19 -6.17
N LEU A 676 -25.20 -16.36 -5.71
CA LEU A 676 -24.72 -15.21 -6.47
C LEU A 676 -23.64 -15.62 -7.47
N SER A 677 -23.96 -15.51 -8.77
CA SER A 677 -22.97 -15.59 -9.83
C SER A 677 -22.04 -14.37 -9.80
N GLY A 678 -20.83 -14.51 -10.37
CA GLY A 678 -19.91 -13.37 -10.53
C GLY A 678 -20.55 -12.20 -11.30
N GLN A 679 -21.51 -12.48 -12.19
CA GLN A 679 -22.23 -11.46 -12.96
C GLN A 679 -23.12 -10.58 -12.08
N LEU A 680 -23.88 -11.20 -11.17
CA LEU A 680 -24.72 -10.49 -10.21
C LEU A 680 -23.86 -9.68 -9.22
N CYS A 681 -22.66 -10.18 -8.88
CA CYS A 681 -21.71 -9.43 -8.05
C CYS A 681 -21.20 -8.15 -8.74
N VAL A 682 -20.89 -8.16 -10.05
CA VAL A 682 -20.55 -6.92 -10.79
C VAL A 682 -21.71 -5.92 -10.73
N GLN A 683 -22.92 -6.36 -11.07
CA GLN A 683 -24.09 -5.47 -11.09
C GLN A 683 -24.38 -4.87 -9.71
N ALA A 684 -24.28 -5.68 -8.65
CA ALA A 684 -24.42 -5.20 -7.28
C ALA A 684 -23.31 -4.20 -6.91
N ALA A 685 -22.05 -4.46 -7.26
CA ALA A 685 -20.93 -3.54 -6.99
C ALA A 685 -21.13 -2.18 -7.68
N LEU A 686 -21.54 -2.17 -8.95
CA LEU A 686 -21.80 -0.94 -9.72
C LEU A 686 -22.98 -0.16 -9.12
N GLN A 687 -24.06 -0.84 -8.71
CA GLN A 687 -25.17 -0.21 -7.98
C GLN A 687 -24.77 0.33 -6.60
N GLN A 688 -23.85 -0.33 -5.88
CA GLN A 688 -23.31 0.20 -4.63
C GLN A 688 -22.52 1.50 -4.88
N ILE A 689 -21.68 1.56 -5.91
CA ILE A 689 -20.94 2.79 -6.29
C ILE A 689 -21.90 3.92 -6.68
N GLN A 690 -22.98 3.65 -7.42
CA GLN A 690 -24.02 4.64 -7.72
C GLN A 690 -24.66 5.19 -6.44
N ARG A 691 -25.17 4.32 -5.57
CA ARG A 691 -25.81 4.72 -4.30
C ARG A 691 -24.85 5.49 -3.36
N LEU A 692 -23.56 5.15 -3.37
CA LEU A 692 -22.53 5.88 -2.62
C LEU A 692 -22.33 7.31 -3.13
N ARG A 693 -22.46 7.55 -4.44
CA ARG A 693 -22.44 8.89 -5.03
C ARG A 693 -23.74 9.66 -4.76
N ASP A 694 -24.91 9.03 -4.96
CA ASP A 694 -26.22 9.64 -4.75
C ASP A 694 -26.43 10.14 -3.30
N GLY A 695 -25.79 9.49 -2.31
CA GLY A 695 -25.82 9.91 -0.90
C GLY A 695 -24.95 11.14 -0.55
N GLN A 696 -23.99 11.50 -1.41
CA GLN A 696 -22.97 12.53 -1.15
C GLN A 696 -23.45 13.93 -1.56
N ARG A 697 -24.42 14.47 -0.81
CA ARG A 697 -24.97 15.84 -1.00
C ARG A 697 -23.93 16.97 -0.96
N ASN A 698 -22.78 16.74 -0.33
CA ASN A 698 -21.70 17.74 -0.21
C ASN A 698 -20.73 17.69 -1.41
N CYS A 699 -20.95 16.78 -2.36
CA CYS A 699 -20.21 16.63 -3.60
C CYS A 699 -21.06 16.98 -4.82
N GLN A 700 -20.42 17.52 -5.86
CA GLN A 700 -20.96 17.65 -7.21
C GLN A 700 -20.20 16.72 -8.13
N PHE A 701 -20.92 15.79 -8.77
CA PHE A 701 -20.38 14.81 -9.70
C PHE A 701 -20.58 15.27 -11.14
N SER A 702 -19.50 15.60 -11.83
CA SER A 702 -19.48 15.87 -13.27
C SER A 702 -18.89 14.65 -14.01
N GLY A 703 -19.59 13.52 -13.90
CA GLY A 703 -19.19 12.22 -14.44
C GLY A 703 -17.90 11.70 -13.79
N SER A 704 -16.77 11.88 -14.47
CA SER A 704 -15.44 11.46 -13.98
C SER A 704 -14.83 12.38 -12.92
N MET A 705 -15.34 13.61 -12.77
CA MET A 705 -14.86 14.57 -11.78
C MET A 705 -15.81 14.62 -10.58
N VAL A 706 -15.25 14.60 -9.38
CA VAL A 706 -15.95 14.92 -8.13
C VAL A 706 -15.35 16.20 -7.54
N MET A 707 -16.22 17.12 -7.14
CA MET A 707 -15.86 18.43 -6.58
C MET A 707 -16.71 18.69 -5.32
N PRO A 708 -16.30 19.59 -4.40
CA PRO A 708 -17.18 20.09 -3.36
C PRO A 708 -18.43 20.79 -3.97
N ALA A 709 -19.56 20.71 -3.27
CA ALA A 709 -20.78 21.42 -3.69
C ALA A 709 -20.59 22.95 -3.66
N SER A 710 -21.17 23.64 -4.66
CA SER A 710 -20.84 25.04 -4.99
C SER A 710 -21.91 26.09 -4.66
N ASP A 711 -23.02 25.72 -4.02
CA ASP A 711 -24.12 26.64 -3.67
C ASP A 711 -24.35 26.72 -2.13
N PRO A 712 -24.06 27.87 -1.48
CA PRO A 712 -24.28 28.05 -0.04
C PRO A 712 -25.74 28.16 0.41
N LEU A 713 -26.70 28.41 -0.51
CA LEU A 713 -28.03 28.90 -0.15
C LEU A 713 -29.07 27.80 0.12
N THR A 714 -28.79 26.54 -0.23
CA THR A 714 -29.77 25.44 -0.17
C THR A 714 -29.65 24.53 1.07
N CYS A 715 -28.51 24.51 1.76
CA CYS A 715 -28.30 23.70 2.97
C CYS A 715 -27.42 24.39 4.04
N PRO A 716 -27.99 25.27 4.89
CA PRO A 716 -27.22 26.00 5.92
C PRO A 716 -26.63 25.13 7.05
N ALA A 717 -26.98 23.84 7.13
CA ALA A 717 -26.81 23.00 8.32
C ALA A 717 -25.63 22.00 8.27
N MET A 718 -24.84 21.95 7.19
CA MET A 718 -23.68 21.05 7.10
C MET A 718 -22.40 21.79 6.69
N ARG A 719 -21.34 21.60 7.48
CA ARG A 719 -19.99 22.18 7.24
C ARG A 719 -18.88 21.11 7.30
N SER A 720 -19.09 19.97 6.65
CA SER A 720 -18.00 19.00 6.40
C SER A 720 -17.30 19.32 5.08
N THR A 721 -16.10 19.91 5.16
CA THR A 721 -15.25 20.18 4.01
C THR A 721 -14.63 18.89 3.49
N VAL A 722 -15.19 18.35 2.41
CA VAL A 722 -14.73 17.12 1.74
C VAL A 722 -13.24 17.23 1.37
N SER A 723 -12.43 16.28 1.81
CA SER A 723 -10.97 16.38 1.73
C SER A 723 -10.42 16.13 0.31
N ALA A 724 -9.28 16.77 0.01
CA ALA A 724 -8.63 16.59 -1.29
C ALA A 724 -8.04 15.18 -1.50
N SER A 725 -7.85 14.38 -0.44
CA SER A 725 -7.56 12.95 -0.55
C SER A 725 -8.81 12.16 -0.94
N PHE A 726 -9.93 12.36 -0.24
CA PHE A 726 -11.21 11.72 -0.54
C PHE A 726 -11.61 11.93 -2.01
N LEU A 727 -11.61 13.17 -2.50
CA LEU A 727 -11.98 13.48 -3.90
C LEU A 727 -11.11 12.72 -4.92
N ARG A 728 -9.84 12.43 -4.61
CA ARG A 728 -8.96 11.65 -5.48
C ARG A 728 -9.22 10.15 -5.38
N SER A 729 -9.41 9.62 -4.16
CA SER A 729 -9.74 8.20 -3.93
C SER A 729 -11.12 7.84 -4.49
N GLU A 730 -12.10 8.74 -4.42
CA GLU A 730 -13.46 8.56 -4.95
C GLU A 730 -13.43 8.49 -6.48
N ALA A 731 -12.80 9.47 -7.13
CA ALA A 731 -12.62 9.46 -8.58
C ALA A 731 -11.89 8.20 -9.06
N ARG A 732 -10.91 7.71 -8.30
CA ARG A 732 -10.22 6.42 -8.56
C ARG A 732 -11.18 5.23 -8.49
N ALA A 733 -11.97 5.12 -7.43
CA ALA A 733 -12.96 4.05 -7.27
C ALA A 733 -13.99 4.04 -8.41
N TYR A 734 -14.43 5.23 -8.86
CA TYR A 734 -15.34 5.35 -10.00
C TYR A 734 -14.68 5.00 -11.36
N TRP A 735 -13.44 5.41 -11.62
CA TRP A 735 -12.73 5.01 -12.85
C TRP A 735 -12.47 3.50 -12.91
N ALA A 736 -12.18 2.86 -11.78
CA ALA A 736 -12.12 1.41 -11.68
C ALA A 736 -13.49 0.79 -12.00
N ALA A 737 -14.56 1.24 -11.34
CA ALA A 737 -15.94 0.77 -11.58
C ALA A 737 -16.38 0.95 -13.06
N LEU A 738 -16.00 2.06 -13.70
CA LEU A 738 -16.26 2.31 -15.12
C LEU A 738 -15.50 1.36 -16.04
N THR A 739 -14.27 0.99 -15.66
CA THR A 739 -13.47 -0.01 -16.38
C THR A 739 -14.12 -1.40 -16.27
N PHE A 740 -14.60 -1.77 -15.07
CA PHE A 740 -15.39 -3.00 -14.87
C PHE A 740 -16.66 -3.00 -15.72
N ASP A 741 -17.51 -1.97 -15.61
CA ASP A 741 -18.77 -1.82 -16.36
C ASP A 741 -18.55 -2.01 -17.87
N THR A 742 -17.54 -1.35 -18.42
CA THR A 742 -17.22 -1.39 -19.85
C THR A 742 -16.65 -2.74 -20.28
N SER A 743 -15.71 -3.31 -19.53
CA SER A 743 -15.09 -4.60 -19.86
C SER A 743 -16.12 -5.74 -19.83
N PHE A 744 -17.04 -5.68 -18.86
CA PHE A 744 -18.09 -6.66 -18.65
C PHE A 744 -19.19 -6.57 -19.73
N SER A 745 -19.62 -5.34 -20.04
CA SER A 745 -20.52 -5.02 -21.15
C SER A 745 -19.96 -5.47 -22.51
N LEU A 746 -18.65 -5.27 -22.74
CA LEU A 746 -17.94 -5.69 -23.95
C LEU A 746 -17.88 -7.21 -24.12
N THR A 747 -17.33 -7.91 -23.12
CA THR A 747 -16.97 -9.33 -23.22
C THR A 747 -18.19 -10.24 -23.17
N LEU A 748 -19.15 -9.97 -22.28
CA LEU A 748 -20.36 -10.80 -22.10
C LEU A 748 -21.58 -10.31 -22.90
N ASN A 749 -21.41 -9.27 -23.73
CA ASN A 749 -22.48 -8.69 -24.55
C ASN A 749 -23.71 -8.23 -23.72
N LEU A 750 -23.46 -7.61 -22.57
CA LEU A 750 -24.49 -7.09 -21.66
C LEU A 750 -24.62 -5.56 -21.80
N ARG A 751 -25.75 -4.99 -21.38
CA ARG A 751 -25.87 -3.53 -21.23
C ARG A 751 -24.97 -3.03 -20.10
N SER A 752 -24.42 -1.83 -20.27
CA SER A 752 -23.72 -1.11 -19.20
C SER A 752 -24.69 -0.72 -18.07
N THR A 753 -24.23 -0.81 -16.82
CA THR A 753 -24.99 -0.50 -15.59
C THR A 753 -24.61 0.85 -14.99
N LEU A 754 -23.32 1.23 -15.04
CA LEU A 754 -22.82 2.48 -14.45
C LEU A 754 -23.00 3.68 -15.40
N THR A 755 -23.05 3.41 -16.70
CA THR A 755 -23.15 4.42 -17.76
C THR A 755 -24.16 4.05 -18.82
N SER A 756 -24.74 5.06 -19.44
CA SER A 756 -25.72 4.96 -20.50
C SER A 756 -25.24 4.11 -21.67
N GLY A 757 -26.17 3.35 -22.24
CA GLY A 757 -26.00 2.69 -23.53
C GLY A 757 -26.21 3.64 -24.72
N LEU A 758 -26.75 3.09 -25.80
CA LEU A 758 -26.88 3.66 -27.15
C LEU A 758 -27.38 5.11 -27.18
N HIS A 759 -28.48 5.42 -26.50
CA HIS A 759 -29.13 6.72 -26.59
C HIS A 759 -28.51 7.81 -25.68
N GLY A 760 -27.65 7.44 -24.71
CA GLY A 760 -27.11 8.40 -23.74
C GLY A 760 -25.60 8.66 -23.82
N VAL A 761 -24.80 7.74 -24.36
CA VAL A 761 -23.32 7.74 -24.29
C VAL A 761 -22.64 9.04 -24.77
N THR A 762 -23.24 9.80 -25.70
CA THR A 762 -22.71 11.08 -26.21
C THR A 762 -22.95 12.27 -25.27
N THR A 763 -23.93 12.16 -24.36
CA THR A 763 -24.31 13.22 -23.42
C THR A 763 -23.49 13.19 -22.12
N GLU A 764 -22.97 12.03 -21.73
CA GLU A 764 -22.17 11.85 -20.52
C GLU A 764 -20.79 12.55 -20.60
N SER A 765 -20.34 13.11 -19.48
CA SER A 765 -19.08 13.85 -19.42
C SER A 765 -17.84 12.96 -19.32
N CYS A 766 -17.92 11.73 -18.78
CA CYS A 766 -16.78 10.81 -18.69
C CYS A 766 -16.19 10.45 -20.06
N TRP A 767 -17.02 10.03 -21.01
CA TRP A 767 -16.60 9.73 -22.39
C TRP A 767 -16.09 10.97 -23.13
N ARG A 768 -16.72 12.13 -22.87
CA ARG A 768 -16.25 13.43 -23.38
C ARG A 768 -14.86 13.78 -22.86
N THR A 769 -14.59 13.55 -21.57
CA THR A 769 -13.27 13.75 -20.95
C THR A 769 -12.21 12.86 -21.58
N LEU A 770 -12.48 11.57 -21.81
CA LEU A 770 -11.54 10.67 -22.49
C LEU A 770 -11.22 11.16 -23.91
N ARG A 771 -12.24 11.51 -24.70
CA ARG A 771 -12.06 11.99 -26.08
C ARG A 771 -11.26 13.31 -26.14
N MET A 772 -11.62 14.29 -25.32
CA MET A 772 -10.88 15.56 -25.22
C MET A 772 -9.45 15.35 -24.70
N GLY A 773 -9.26 14.38 -23.81
CA GLY A 773 -7.95 14.04 -23.26
C GLY A 773 -7.01 13.44 -24.30
N ALA A 774 -7.51 12.54 -25.14
CA ALA A 774 -6.78 12.00 -26.29
C ALA A 774 -6.44 13.10 -27.32
N SER A 775 -7.36 14.02 -27.64
CA SER A 775 -7.06 15.18 -28.49
C SER A 775 -5.98 16.09 -27.89
N SER A 776 -6.04 16.37 -26.58
CA SER A 776 -5.02 17.15 -25.87
C SER A 776 -3.66 16.43 -25.81
N PHE A 777 -3.66 15.10 -25.69
CA PHE A 777 -2.45 14.30 -25.78
C PHE A 777 -1.85 14.36 -27.18
N HIS A 778 -2.66 14.26 -28.23
CA HIS A 778 -2.22 14.37 -29.63
C HIS A 778 -1.44 15.66 -29.86
N THR A 779 -2.02 16.83 -29.56
CA THR A 779 -1.34 18.12 -29.76
C THR A 779 -0.05 18.24 -28.95
N ARG A 780 -0.02 17.76 -27.69
CA ARG A 780 1.17 17.85 -26.83
C ARG A 780 2.31 16.88 -27.20
N THR A 781 2.05 15.88 -28.04
CA THR A 781 3.02 14.81 -28.38
C THR A 781 3.37 14.79 -29.87
N GLU A 782 3.10 15.90 -30.58
CA GLU A 782 3.47 16.04 -31.99
C GLU A 782 4.97 15.91 -32.22
N GLU A 783 5.81 16.49 -31.35
CA GLU A 783 7.27 16.33 -31.43
C GLU A 783 7.72 14.88 -31.22
N TRP A 784 7.02 14.11 -30.38
CA TRP A 784 7.39 12.71 -30.12
C TRP A 784 7.10 11.83 -31.35
N ARG A 785 5.98 12.07 -32.05
CA ARG A 785 5.68 11.43 -33.35
C ARG A 785 6.61 11.88 -34.49
N ARG A 786 7.32 13.00 -34.34
CA ARG A 786 8.34 13.47 -35.29
C ARG A 786 9.74 12.94 -34.98
N ASN A 787 10.08 12.77 -33.70
CA ASN A 787 11.41 12.37 -33.20
C ASN A 787 11.32 11.12 -32.28
N PRO A 788 11.04 9.93 -32.83
CA PRO A 788 10.64 8.76 -32.03
C PRO A 788 11.74 8.14 -31.16
N LEU A 789 13.01 8.31 -31.53
CA LEU A 789 14.15 7.62 -30.90
C LEU A 789 14.60 8.23 -29.56
N SER A 790 14.08 9.39 -29.15
CA SER A 790 14.53 10.12 -27.95
C SER A 790 13.60 10.00 -26.74
N MET A 791 12.63 9.07 -26.74
CA MET A 791 11.69 8.94 -25.62
C MET A 791 12.33 8.33 -24.36
N THR A 792 12.00 8.87 -23.18
CA THR A 792 12.35 8.29 -21.87
C THR A 792 11.38 7.17 -21.47
N GLU A 793 11.67 6.43 -20.40
CA GLU A 793 10.74 5.44 -19.83
C GLU A 793 9.47 6.09 -19.25
N ASP A 794 9.60 7.25 -18.58
CA ASP A 794 8.47 8.08 -18.14
C ASP A 794 7.56 8.50 -19.30
N GLN A 795 8.12 8.75 -20.50
CA GLN A 795 7.33 9.09 -21.69
C GLN A 795 6.62 7.86 -22.27
N VAL A 796 7.26 6.69 -22.27
CA VAL A 796 6.63 5.41 -22.61
C VAL A 796 5.43 5.12 -21.70
N LEU A 797 5.59 5.26 -20.37
CA LEU A 797 4.49 5.11 -19.42
C LEU A 797 3.36 6.12 -19.64
N GLN A 798 3.66 7.36 -20.03
CA GLN A 798 2.65 8.36 -20.40
C GLN A 798 1.90 8.01 -21.69
N VAL A 799 2.59 7.48 -22.70
CA VAL A 799 1.96 6.97 -23.95
C VAL A 799 1.03 5.81 -23.62
N ILE A 800 1.51 4.80 -22.89
CA ILE A 800 0.69 3.62 -22.53
C ILE A 800 -0.52 4.03 -21.69
N ALA A 801 -0.37 4.93 -20.71
CA ALA A 801 -1.47 5.42 -19.88
C ALA A 801 -2.56 6.17 -20.68
N ALA A 802 -2.17 7.03 -21.63
CA ALA A 802 -3.11 7.79 -22.46
C ALA A 802 -3.75 6.92 -23.57
N ALA A 803 -3.01 5.94 -24.09
CA ALA A 803 -3.54 4.92 -24.98
C ALA A 803 -4.55 4.01 -24.25
N ALA A 804 -4.28 3.60 -23.01
CA ALA A 804 -5.20 2.82 -22.17
C ALA A 804 -6.55 3.54 -21.94
N ALA A 805 -6.49 4.86 -21.70
CA ALA A 805 -7.67 5.71 -21.57
C ALA A 805 -8.49 5.76 -22.87
N THR A 806 -7.80 5.84 -24.03
CA THR A 806 -8.45 5.81 -25.35
C THR A 806 -9.02 4.43 -25.69
N LYS A 807 -8.31 3.36 -25.32
CA LYS A 807 -8.77 1.96 -25.42
C LYS A 807 -10.07 1.74 -24.64
N LEU A 808 -10.21 2.30 -23.44
CA LEU A 808 -11.47 2.23 -22.68
C LEU A 808 -12.63 2.95 -23.41
N TYR A 809 -12.39 4.11 -24.02
CA TYR A 809 -13.38 4.79 -24.85
C TYR A 809 -13.81 3.94 -26.06
N VAL A 810 -12.84 3.35 -26.79
CA VAL A 810 -13.12 2.46 -27.93
C VAL A 810 -13.91 1.22 -27.50
N TRP A 811 -13.54 0.58 -26.39
CA TRP A 811 -14.31 -0.52 -25.79
C TRP A 811 -15.77 -0.16 -25.46
N LYS A 812 -16.02 1.06 -24.95
CA LYS A 812 -17.39 1.53 -24.71
C LYS A 812 -18.15 1.72 -26.03
N MET A 813 -17.52 2.25 -27.08
CA MET A 813 -18.17 2.41 -28.39
C MET A 813 -18.52 1.04 -29.00
N ILE A 814 -17.62 0.04 -28.87
CA ILE A 814 -17.90 -1.35 -29.27
C ILE A 814 -19.09 -1.92 -28.49
N SER A 815 -19.12 -1.74 -27.16
CA SER A 815 -20.21 -2.24 -26.31
C SER A 815 -21.56 -1.63 -26.69
N VAL A 816 -21.58 -0.33 -27.01
CA VAL A 816 -22.77 0.38 -27.50
C VAL A 816 -23.20 -0.09 -28.89
N LEU A 817 -22.27 -0.39 -29.78
CA LEU A 817 -22.57 -0.95 -31.10
C LEU A 817 -23.11 -2.39 -31.00
N LYS A 818 -22.50 -3.23 -30.14
CA LYS A 818 -23.02 -4.57 -29.83
C LYS A 818 -24.42 -4.53 -29.21
N GLU A 819 -24.70 -3.53 -28.38
CA GLU A 819 -26.05 -3.26 -27.86
C GLU A 819 -27.05 -2.93 -28.97
N ALA A 820 -26.70 -2.02 -29.88
CA ALA A 820 -27.57 -1.67 -31.02
C ALA A 820 -27.89 -2.88 -31.92
N LEU A 821 -26.87 -3.70 -32.21
CA LEU A 821 -27.01 -4.92 -33.03
C LEU A 821 -27.85 -6.00 -32.33
N ARG A 822 -27.54 -6.31 -31.07
CA ARG A 822 -28.25 -7.30 -30.24
C ARG A 822 -29.73 -7.00 -30.09
N GLU A 823 -30.10 -5.72 -30.09
CA GLU A 823 -31.45 -5.25 -29.80
C GLU A 823 -32.25 -4.88 -31.06
N GLY A 824 -31.70 -5.11 -32.26
CA GLY A 824 -32.39 -4.84 -33.53
C GLY A 824 -32.72 -3.36 -33.73
N SER A 825 -31.83 -2.46 -33.28
CA SER A 825 -32.04 -1.02 -33.35
C SER A 825 -32.13 -0.50 -34.79
N GLU A 826 -32.87 0.59 -34.99
CA GLU A 826 -32.96 1.33 -36.26
C GLU A 826 -31.57 1.58 -36.87
N GLU A 827 -31.45 1.43 -38.20
CA GLU A 827 -30.15 1.55 -38.91
C GLU A 827 -29.50 2.94 -38.71
N THR A 828 -30.29 3.98 -38.47
CA THR A 828 -29.80 5.32 -38.10
C THR A 828 -29.03 5.31 -36.77
N GLU A 829 -29.48 4.54 -35.79
CA GLU A 829 -28.83 4.40 -34.47
C GLU A 829 -27.64 3.45 -34.53
N VAL A 830 -27.72 2.36 -35.31
CA VAL A 830 -26.56 1.49 -35.60
C VAL A 830 -25.45 2.28 -36.29
N ARG A 831 -25.77 3.08 -37.32
CA ARG A 831 -24.81 3.96 -38.00
C ARG A 831 -24.29 5.09 -37.10
N ARG A 832 -25.09 5.59 -36.15
CA ARG A 832 -24.64 6.56 -35.13
C ARG A 832 -23.64 5.94 -34.14
N ALA A 833 -23.87 4.70 -33.71
CA ALA A 833 -22.91 3.94 -32.91
C ALA A 833 -21.63 3.64 -33.71
N TRP A 834 -21.78 3.22 -34.97
CA TRP A 834 -20.69 2.96 -35.91
C TRP A 834 -19.76 4.16 -36.06
N SER A 835 -20.29 5.33 -36.42
CA SER A 835 -19.48 6.55 -36.56
C SER A 835 -18.75 6.92 -35.27
N SER A 836 -19.35 6.66 -34.10
CA SER A 836 -18.73 6.91 -32.79
C SER A 836 -17.56 5.96 -32.51
N PHE A 837 -17.69 4.70 -32.91
CA PHE A 837 -16.63 3.69 -32.86
C PHE A 837 -15.46 4.03 -33.81
N ILE A 838 -15.75 4.34 -35.08
CA ILE A 838 -14.73 4.71 -36.08
C ILE A 838 -13.92 5.95 -35.63
N ILE A 839 -14.59 6.99 -35.11
CA ILE A 839 -13.92 8.16 -34.51
C ILE A 839 -12.97 7.74 -33.37
N GLY A 840 -13.36 6.76 -32.55
CA GLY A 840 -12.52 6.21 -31.49
C GLY A 840 -11.28 5.48 -32.02
N THR A 841 -11.44 4.62 -33.03
CA THR A 841 -10.33 3.87 -33.63
C THR A 841 -9.38 4.77 -34.41
N ASP A 842 -9.88 5.77 -35.14
CA ASP A 842 -9.03 6.73 -35.86
C ASP A 842 -8.27 7.66 -34.90
N MET A 843 -8.88 8.03 -33.77
CA MET A 843 -8.19 8.75 -32.70
C MET A 843 -7.07 7.90 -32.08
N PHE A 844 -7.26 6.58 -31.96
CA PHE A 844 -6.20 5.66 -31.51
C PHE A 844 -5.08 5.51 -32.55
N ARG A 845 -5.45 5.20 -33.80
CA ARG A 845 -4.57 5.02 -34.96
C ARG A 845 -3.71 6.25 -35.26
N SER A 846 -4.29 7.45 -35.24
CA SER A 846 -3.57 8.69 -35.56
C SER A 846 -2.68 9.22 -34.41
N THR A 847 -2.98 8.85 -33.16
CA THR A 847 -2.32 9.43 -31.97
C THR A 847 -1.34 8.48 -31.33
N PHE A 848 -1.77 7.24 -31.08
CA PHE A 848 -1.08 6.30 -30.21
C PHE A 848 -0.35 5.20 -31.00
N ARG A 849 -0.92 4.68 -32.10
CA ARG A 849 -0.26 3.60 -32.87
C ARG A 849 1.19 3.91 -33.29
N PRO A 850 1.54 5.10 -33.81
CA PRO A 850 2.95 5.43 -34.11
C PRO A 850 3.82 5.34 -32.84
N LEU A 851 3.38 6.00 -31.76
CA LEU A 851 4.10 6.04 -30.48
C LEU A 851 4.20 4.66 -29.82
N LEU A 852 3.23 3.77 -30.02
CA LEU A 852 3.24 2.40 -29.51
C LEU A 852 4.18 1.50 -30.31
N SER A 853 4.32 1.69 -31.62
CA SER A 853 5.38 1.06 -32.42
C SER A 853 6.76 1.67 -32.19
N ASP A 854 6.85 2.90 -31.70
CA ASP A 854 8.09 3.48 -31.16
C ASP A 854 8.47 2.86 -29.80
N CYS A 855 7.48 2.57 -28.94
CA CYS A 855 7.68 1.80 -27.71
C CYS A 855 8.08 0.35 -28.01
N GLU A 856 7.43 -0.28 -29.00
CA GLU A 856 7.68 -1.65 -29.48
C GLU A 856 9.14 -1.85 -29.88
N ARG A 857 9.67 -0.96 -30.74
CA ARG A 857 11.08 -0.93 -31.14
C ARG A 857 12.06 -0.69 -29.98
N ARG A 858 11.55 -0.30 -28.80
CA ARG A 858 12.33 -0.11 -27.57
C ARG A 858 12.11 -1.19 -26.50
N LEU A 859 11.19 -2.13 -26.68
CA LEU A 859 10.88 -3.19 -25.69
C LEU A 859 12.12 -3.95 -25.15
N PRO A 860 13.18 -4.26 -25.94
CA PRO A 860 14.40 -4.88 -25.43
C PRO A 860 15.20 -4.02 -24.42
N PHE A 861 14.94 -2.72 -24.37
CA PHE A 861 15.61 -1.72 -23.52
C PHE A 861 14.71 -1.16 -22.42
N LEU A 862 13.51 -1.72 -22.22
CA LEU A 862 12.51 -1.25 -21.25
C LEU A 862 12.37 -2.23 -20.08
N GLY A 863 12.07 -1.69 -18.91
CA GLY A 863 11.76 -2.46 -17.70
C GLY A 863 10.59 -3.44 -17.86
N GLN A 864 10.56 -4.46 -16.99
CA GLN A 864 9.54 -5.51 -17.04
C GLN A 864 8.11 -5.00 -16.80
N VAL A 865 7.95 -3.87 -16.08
CA VAL A 865 6.65 -3.22 -15.85
C VAL A 865 6.16 -2.53 -17.13
N GLU A 866 7.06 -1.81 -17.82
CA GLU A 866 6.79 -1.08 -19.06
C GLU A 866 6.41 -2.06 -20.18
N ARG A 867 7.16 -3.16 -20.29
CA ARG A 867 6.88 -4.26 -21.24
C ARG A 867 5.54 -4.95 -20.96
N LEU A 868 5.23 -5.26 -19.70
CA LEU A 868 3.94 -5.87 -19.33
C LEU A 868 2.77 -4.93 -19.64
N ASN A 869 2.90 -3.64 -19.31
CA ASN A 869 1.87 -2.64 -19.58
C ASN A 869 1.62 -2.44 -21.08
N TRP A 870 2.67 -2.55 -21.91
CA TRP A 870 2.55 -2.54 -23.37
C TRP A 870 1.85 -3.80 -23.88
N TYR A 871 2.24 -4.98 -23.41
CA TYR A 871 1.58 -6.27 -23.73
C TYR A 871 0.08 -6.22 -23.38
N GLU A 872 -0.26 -5.85 -22.15
CA GLU A 872 -1.67 -5.77 -21.71
C GLU A 872 -2.43 -4.79 -22.61
N LEU A 873 -1.85 -3.62 -22.94
CA LEU A 873 -2.53 -2.61 -23.75
C LEU A 873 -2.83 -3.11 -25.17
N GLN A 874 -1.83 -3.70 -25.83
CA GLN A 874 -1.92 -4.20 -27.19
C GLN A 874 -2.95 -5.33 -27.28
N LEU A 875 -2.82 -6.35 -26.43
CA LEU A 875 -3.77 -7.46 -26.38
C LEU A 875 -5.20 -6.97 -26.14
N HIS A 876 -5.41 -6.11 -25.13
CA HIS A 876 -6.74 -5.58 -24.82
C HIS A 876 -7.33 -4.71 -25.94
N TYR A 877 -6.53 -3.87 -26.61
CA TYR A 877 -7.04 -3.02 -27.70
C TYR A 877 -7.49 -3.86 -28.89
N TYR A 878 -6.61 -4.70 -29.43
CA TYR A 878 -6.89 -5.46 -30.64
C TYR A 878 -7.85 -6.63 -30.41
N MET A 879 -7.89 -7.25 -29.21
CA MET A 879 -8.99 -8.14 -28.82
C MET A 879 -10.35 -7.44 -28.91
N GLY A 880 -10.43 -6.15 -28.54
CA GLY A 880 -11.66 -5.35 -28.71
C GLY A 880 -12.10 -5.26 -30.17
N ILE A 881 -11.16 -5.11 -31.10
CA ILE A 881 -11.43 -5.09 -32.55
C ILE A 881 -11.90 -6.48 -33.04
N LEU A 882 -11.27 -7.57 -32.59
CA LEU A 882 -11.74 -8.92 -32.92
C LEU A 882 -13.14 -9.21 -32.33
N ILE A 883 -13.46 -8.71 -31.13
CA ILE A 883 -14.79 -8.84 -30.51
C ILE A 883 -15.89 -8.14 -31.33
N ILE A 884 -15.61 -6.99 -31.97
CA ILE A 884 -16.61 -6.35 -32.84
C ILE A 884 -16.68 -7.02 -34.22
N VAL A 885 -15.56 -7.48 -34.78
CA VAL A 885 -15.57 -8.27 -36.02
C VAL A 885 -16.42 -9.53 -35.87
N ASP A 886 -16.21 -10.30 -34.79
CA ASP A 886 -17.01 -11.51 -34.49
C ASP A 886 -18.50 -11.19 -34.31
N ALA A 887 -18.82 -10.08 -33.62
CA ALA A 887 -20.21 -9.64 -33.44
C ALA A 887 -20.88 -9.12 -34.73
N LEU A 888 -20.12 -8.56 -35.68
CA LEU A 888 -20.62 -8.13 -36.98
C LEU A 888 -20.78 -9.32 -37.95
N GLU A 889 -19.87 -10.30 -37.90
CA GLU A 889 -19.99 -11.55 -38.65
C GLU A 889 -21.21 -12.37 -38.17
N VAL A 890 -21.46 -12.44 -36.86
CA VAL A 890 -22.67 -13.06 -36.28
C VAL A 890 -23.96 -12.29 -36.60
N ALA A 891 -23.87 -11.00 -36.93
CA ALA A 891 -25.02 -10.15 -37.29
C ALA A 891 -25.16 -9.93 -38.81
N ASP A 892 -24.44 -10.69 -39.65
CA ASP A 892 -24.42 -10.59 -41.12
C ASP A 892 -24.16 -9.16 -41.68
N ARG A 893 -23.52 -8.28 -40.90
CA ARG A 893 -23.24 -6.87 -41.26
C ARG A 893 -22.04 -6.73 -42.18
N ASN A 894 -22.15 -7.36 -43.35
CA ASN A 894 -21.15 -7.35 -44.42
C ASN A 894 -20.82 -5.93 -44.94
N ASP A 895 -21.77 -4.99 -44.84
CA ASP A 895 -21.56 -3.58 -45.15
C ASP A 895 -20.54 -2.94 -44.20
N LEU A 896 -20.74 -3.09 -42.88
CA LEU A 896 -19.84 -2.56 -41.85
C LEU A 896 -18.51 -3.33 -41.76
N LEU A 897 -18.52 -4.64 -42.05
CA LEU A 897 -17.29 -5.44 -42.13
C LEU A 897 -16.36 -4.96 -43.24
N SER A 898 -16.90 -4.53 -44.39
CA SER A 898 -16.08 -4.03 -45.50
C SER A 898 -15.26 -2.79 -45.11
N GLU A 899 -15.87 -1.90 -44.31
CA GLU A 899 -15.25 -0.67 -43.77
C GLU A 899 -14.14 -0.97 -42.72
N LEU A 900 -14.04 -2.20 -42.20
CA LEU A 900 -13.05 -2.61 -41.19
C LEU A 900 -11.87 -3.45 -41.72
N THR A 901 -11.81 -3.75 -43.02
CA THR A 901 -10.83 -4.71 -43.61
C THR A 901 -9.40 -4.55 -43.09
N ASP A 902 -8.83 -3.33 -43.14
CA ASP A 902 -7.46 -3.06 -42.68
C ASP A 902 -7.30 -3.21 -41.16
N ALA A 903 -8.28 -2.73 -40.38
CA ALA A 903 -8.28 -2.80 -38.92
C ALA A 903 -8.44 -4.24 -38.41
N LYS A 904 -9.17 -5.08 -39.17
CA LYS A 904 -9.30 -6.52 -38.91
C LYS A 904 -7.97 -7.23 -39.14
N LEU A 905 -7.32 -7.02 -40.28
CA LEU A 905 -6.01 -7.61 -40.59
C LEU A 905 -4.92 -7.16 -39.59
N GLU A 906 -4.94 -5.88 -39.21
CA GLU A 906 -4.07 -5.36 -38.15
C GLU A 906 -4.36 -6.06 -36.81
N ALA A 907 -5.63 -6.22 -36.42
CA ALA A 907 -5.99 -6.89 -35.16
C ALA A 907 -5.66 -8.40 -35.15
N GLU A 908 -5.83 -9.10 -36.27
CA GLU A 908 -5.44 -10.52 -36.42
C GLU A 908 -3.92 -10.69 -36.25
N HIS A 909 -3.11 -9.78 -36.79
CA HIS A 909 -1.66 -9.79 -36.62
C HIS A 909 -1.24 -9.41 -35.19
N GLU A 910 -1.74 -8.29 -34.67
CA GLU A 910 -1.31 -7.73 -33.39
C GLU A 910 -1.76 -8.57 -32.18
N VAL A 911 -2.92 -9.25 -32.24
CA VAL A 911 -3.31 -10.20 -31.19
C VAL A 911 -2.39 -11.42 -31.20
N PHE A 912 -2.02 -11.96 -32.36
CA PHE A 912 -1.07 -13.08 -32.41
C PHE A 912 0.32 -12.65 -31.90
N ASN A 913 0.84 -11.51 -32.37
CA ASN A 913 2.12 -10.97 -31.92
C ASN A 913 2.12 -10.69 -30.40
N ALA A 914 1.03 -10.14 -29.84
CA ALA A 914 0.93 -9.87 -28.40
C ALA A 914 0.87 -11.16 -27.57
N LEU A 915 0.18 -12.21 -28.07
CA LEU A 915 0.14 -13.52 -27.43
C LEU A 915 1.52 -14.21 -27.47
N GLU A 916 2.22 -14.18 -28.60
CA GLU A 916 3.57 -14.75 -28.74
C GLU A 916 4.61 -13.97 -27.91
N PHE A 917 4.59 -12.64 -27.96
CA PHE A 917 5.40 -11.79 -27.08
C PHE A 917 5.07 -12.00 -25.60
N GLY A 918 3.82 -12.32 -25.26
CA GLY A 918 3.39 -12.62 -23.89
C GLY A 918 3.80 -14.01 -23.38
N LEU A 919 4.00 -14.98 -24.28
CA LEU A 919 4.59 -16.29 -23.97
C LEU A 919 6.10 -16.16 -23.74
N ASP A 920 6.79 -15.47 -24.65
CA ASP A 920 8.25 -15.43 -24.69
C ASP A 920 8.82 -14.31 -23.78
N SER A 921 8.00 -13.34 -23.35
CA SER A 921 8.35 -12.38 -22.29
C SER A 921 8.11 -12.95 -20.90
N GLN A 922 9.19 -12.99 -20.12
CA GLN A 922 9.15 -13.35 -18.71
C GLN A 922 9.13 -12.09 -17.82
N TYR A 923 8.37 -12.17 -16.72
CA TYR A 923 8.47 -11.24 -15.59
C TYR A 923 9.05 -12.00 -14.39
N THR A 924 10.00 -11.38 -13.68
CA THR A 924 10.61 -11.96 -12.46
C THR A 924 10.07 -11.23 -11.23
N VAL A 925 9.32 -11.95 -10.41
CA VAL A 925 8.89 -11.54 -9.07
C VAL A 925 9.87 -12.11 -8.06
N ALA A 926 10.50 -11.26 -7.24
CA ALA A 926 11.32 -11.75 -6.12
C ALA A 926 10.41 -12.39 -5.05
N ARG A 927 10.72 -13.62 -4.60
CA ARG A 927 10.03 -14.19 -3.44
C ARG A 927 10.54 -13.48 -2.19
N THR A 928 9.65 -12.93 -1.39
CA THR A 928 9.95 -12.34 -0.08
C THR A 928 10.21 -13.44 0.97
N HIS A 929 11.28 -14.22 0.76
CA HIS A 929 11.73 -15.24 1.70
C HIS A 929 12.80 -14.69 2.65
N GLN A 930 12.74 -15.10 3.91
CA GLN A 930 13.64 -14.58 4.95
C GLN A 930 14.88 -15.47 5.01
N THR A 931 15.98 -15.05 4.38
CA THR A 931 17.30 -15.68 4.56
C THR A 931 18.39 -14.70 4.12
N GLU A 932 19.46 -14.60 4.91
CA GLU A 932 20.59 -13.70 4.66
C GLU A 932 21.71 -14.39 3.87
N SER A 933 22.48 -13.61 3.11
CA SER A 933 23.90 -13.91 2.89
C SER A 933 24.70 -12.62 2.57
N PRO A 934 25.78 -12.29 3.30
CA PRO A 934 26.46 -11.00 3.19
C PRO A 934 27.73 -11.05 2.33
N THR A 935 27.62 -11.29 1.03
CA THR A 935 28.74 -11.10 0.07
C THR A 935 28.25 -10.44 -1.24
N GLY A 936 29.15 -9.70 -1.91
CA GLY A 936 28.78 -8.76 -2.95
C GLY A 936 28.50 -9.37 -4.33
N THR A 937 27.69 -8.65 -5.13
CA THR A 937 27.52 -8.83 -6.58
C THR A 937 27.35 -10.28 -7.06
N GLN A 938 26.24 -10.90 -6.65
CA GLN A 938 25.65 -12.01 -7.39
C GLN A 938 24.25 -11.62 -7.89
N ALA A 939 23.82 -12.23 -8.99
CA ALA A 939 22.45 -12.13 -9.49
C ALA A 939 21.46 -12.71 -8.44
N PRO A 940 20.18 -12.31 -8.43
CA PRO A 940 19.20 -12.87 -7.50
C PRO A 940 19.17 -14.41 -7.59
N ASP A 941 19.26 -15.07 -6.43
CA ASP A 941 19.28 -16.52 -6.34
C ASP A 941 18.03 -17.13 -7.01
N PRO A 942 18.17 -17.99 -8.04
CA PRO A 942 17.04 -18.61 -8.71
C PRO A 942 16.19 -19.51 -7.79
N ALA A 943 16.67 -19.89 -6.60
CA ALA A 943 15.85 -20.55 -5.59
C ALA A 943 14.72 -19.66 -5.05
N HIS A 944 14.90 -18.33 -5.07
CA HIS A 944 14.04 -17.35 -4.40
C HIS A 944 13.38 -16.32 -5.35
N THR A 945 13.11 -16.70 -6.61
CA THR A 945 12.28 -15.90 -7.54
C THR A 945 11.13 -16.72 -8.13
N ILE A 946 10.04 -16.06 -8.50
CA ILE A 946 9.04 -16.62 -9.44
C ILE A 946 9.23 -15.87 -10.75
N THR A 947 9.86 -16.53 -11.72
CA THR A 947 9.94 -16.06 -13.09
C THR A 947 8.90 -16.82 -13.92
N ALA A 948 8.00 -16.09 -14.57
CA ALA A 948 6.86 -16.67 -15.29
C ALA A 948 6.50 -15.81 -16.51
N SER A 949 5.78 -16.38 -17.49
CA SER A 949 5.35 -15.65 -18.70
C SER A 949 4.37 -14.53 -18.37
N PHE A 950 4.31 -13.48 -19.20
CA PHE A 950 3.29 -12.43 -19.05
C PHE A 950 1.86 -13.01 -19.15
N ILE A 951 1.66 -14.02 -20.01
CA ILE A 951 0.40 -14.78 -20.11
C ILE A 951 0.01 -15.41 -18.76
N SER A 952 0.94 -16.11 -18.10
CA SER A 952 0.66 -16.80 -16.84
C SER A 952 0.41 -15.87 -15.65
N LEU A 953 0.94 -14.65 -15.72
CA LEU A 953 0.76 -13.58 -14.73
C LEU A 953 -0.42 -12.65 -15.04
N ASP A 954 -1.06 -12.80 -16.21
CA ASP A 954 -2.11 -11.90 -16.68
C ASP A 954 -3.23 -11.75 -15.63
N PRO A 955 -3.52 -10.52 -15.18
CA PRO A 955 -4.53 -10.29 -14.15
C PRO A 955 -5.97 -10.56 -14.67
N TYR A 956 -6.19 -10.66 -15.98
CA TYR A 956 -7.47 -10.98 -16.61
C TYR A 956 -7.36 -12.21 -17.53
N PRO A 957 -7.19 -13.43 -16.98
CA PRO A 957 -7.03 -14.66 -17.79
C PRO A 957 -8.20 -14.92 -18.75
N LEU A 958 -9.40 -14.39 -18.46
CA LEU A 958 -10.56 -14.45 -19.35
C LEU A 958 -10.36 -13.64 -20.65
N HIS A 959 -9.58 -12.57 -20.64
CA HIS A 959 -9.24 -11.82 -21.85
C HIS A 959 -8.24 -12.59 -22.72
N VAL A 960 -7.24 -13.24 -22.11
CA VAL A 960 -6.33 -14.15 -22.84
C VAL A 960 -7.10 -15.33 -23.45
N VAL A 961 -8.04 -15.94 -22.71
CA VAL A 961 -8.95 -16.98 -23.24
C VAL A 961 -9.76 -16.44 -24.42
N ALA A 962 -10.40 -15.28 -24.30
CA ALA A 962 -11.21 -14.69 -25.37
C ALA A 962 -10.36 -14.37 -26.61
N ALA A 963 -9.16 -13.80 -26.44
CA ALA A 963 -8.22 -13.54 -27.52
C ALA A 963 -7.80 -14.84 -28.23
N ALA A 964 -7.42 -15.88 -27.48
CA ALA A 964 -7.04 -17.17 -28.05
C ALA A 964 -8.20 -17.87 -28.78
N GLN A 965 -9.43 -17.78 -28.27
CA GLN A 965 -10.63 -18.32 -28.93
C GLN A 965 -10.97 -17.56 -30.22
N LEU A 966 -10.92 -16.22 -30.21
CA LEU A 966 -11.13 -15.39 -31.41
C LEU A 966 -10.05 -15.65 -32.46
N MET A 967 -8.79 -15.77 -32.05
CA MET A 967 -7.69 -16.10 -32.94
C MET A 967 -7.83 -17.52 -33.51
N GLY A 968 -8.27 -18.50 -32.71
CA GLY A 968 -8.59 -19.86 -33.17
C GLY A 968 -9.72 -19.91 -34.21
N LYS A 969 -10.79 -19.11 -34.01
CA LYS A 969 -11.84 -18.92 -35.02
C LYS A 969 -11.26 -18.43 -36.36
N VAL A 970 -10.42 -17.41 -36.32
CA VAL A 970 -9.76 -16.83 -37.51
C VAL A 970 -8.83 -17.84 -38.18
N VAL A 971 -7.95 -18.51 -37.43
CA VAL A 971 -7.01 -19.52 -37.96
C VAL A 971 -7.76 -20.68 -38.62
N GLY A 972 -8.85 -21.17 -38.00
CA GLY A 972 -9.75 -22.16 -38.61
C GLY A 972 -10.48 -21.65 -39.85
N LYS A 973 -10.87 -20.37 -39.89
CA LYS A 973 -11.51 -19.73 -41.05
C LYS A 973 -10.54 -19.61 -42.23
N GLN A 974 -9.33 -19.11 -42.00
CA GLN A 974 -8.28 -18.98 -43.01
C GLN A 974 -7.87 -20.35 -43.58
N TYR A 975 -7.78 -21.40 -42.74
CA TYR A 975 -7.47 -22.76 -43.20
C TYR A 975 -8.60 -23.35 -44.06
N ARG A 976 -9.87 -23.27 -43.61
CA ARG A 976 -11.03 -23.72 -44.41
C ARG A 976 -11.21 -22.93 -45.72
N GLN A 977 -10.68 -21.72 -45.80
CA GLN A 977 -10.65 -20.91 -47.02
C GLN A 977 -9.42 -21.17 -47.92
N GLY A 978 -8.51 -22.06 -47.52
CA GLY A 978 -7.28 -22.39 -48.27
C GLY A 978 -6.21 -21.28 -48.27
N LEU A 979 -6.36 -20.27 -47.40
CA LEU A 979 -5.43 -19.12 -47.32
C LEU A 979 -4.13 -19.49 -46.60
N ILE A 980 -4.17 -20.48 -45.70
CA ILE A 980 -2.99 -21.01 -44.99
C ILE A 980 -2.89 -22.53 -45.17
N LYS A 981 -1.66 -23.05 -45.18
CA LYS A 981 -1.38 -24.49 -45.24
C LYS A 981 -1.62 -25.17 -43.90
N LEU A 982 -1.78 -26.50 -43.91
CA LEU A 982 -1.89 -27.33 -42.70
C LEU A 982 -0.72 -27.13 -41.72
N GLU A 983 0.49 -26.95 -42.23
CA GLU A 983 1.70 -26.67 -41.42
C GLU A 983 1.54 -25.36 -40.60
N ALA A 984 1.11 -24.28 -41.26
CA ALA A 984 0.84 -23.01 -40.61
C ALA A 984 -0.37 -23.10 -39.65
N TYR A 985 -1.44 -23.79 -40.05
CA TYR A 985 -2.59 -24.06 -39.18
C TYR A 985 -2.18 -24.79 -37.89
N LYS A 986 -1.30 -25.81 -37.98
CA LYS A 986 -0.79 -26.52 -36.80
C LYS A 986 0.12 -25.65 -35.93
N TYR A 987 1.05 -24.88 -36.50
CA TYR A 987 1.90 -23.96 -35.74
C TYR A 987 1.07 -22.88 -35.00
N LEU A 988 0.15 -22.21 -35.70
CA LEU A 988 -0.66 -21.14 -35.12
C LEU A 988 -1.51 -21.66 -33.95
N ASN A 989 -2.21 -22.79 -34.10
CA ASN A 989 -2.97 -23.38 -32.99
C ASN A 989 -2.08 -23.93 -31.88
N ALA A 990 -0.87 -24.43 -32.17
CA ALA A 990 0.08 -24.85 -31.13
C ALA A 990 0.52 -23.66 -30.26
N THR A 991 0.72 -22.46 -30.84
CA THR A 991 0.99 -21.23 -30.09
C THR A 991 -0.23 -20.79 -29.26
N LEU A 992 -1.45 -20.90 -29.79
CA LEU A 992 -2.67 -20.60 -29.02
C LEU A 992 -2.90 -21.61 -27.87
N LEU A 993 -2.60 -22.89 -28.07
CA LEU A 993 -2.62 -23.91 -27.02
C LEU A 993 -1.53 -23.67 -25.96
N ARG A 994 -0.33 -23.20 -26.33
CA ARG A 994 0.70 -22.74 -25.38
C ARG A 994 0.14 -21.61 -24.50
N CYS A 995 -0.53 -20.62 -25.08
CA CYS A 995 -1.17 -19.54 -24.31
C CYS A 995 -2.19 -20.09 -23.30
N LEU A 996 -3.06 -21.00 -23.74
CA LEU A 996 -4.07 -21.62 -22.88
C LEU A 996 -3.48 -22.57 -21.82
N ALA A 997 -2.26 -23.09 -22.00
CA ALA A 997 -1.56 -23.96 -21.06
C ALA A 997 -0.86 -23.19 -19.91
N GLU A 998 -0.30 -22.01 -20.21
CA GLU A 998 0.30 -21.10 -19.22
C GLU A 998 -0.72 -20.51 -18.23
N LEU A 999 -1.98 -20.42 -18.66
CA LEU A 999 -3.10 -19.97 -17.84
C LEU A 999 -3.47 -20.97 -16.72
N PRO A 1000 -4.23 -20.54 -15.69
CA PRO A 1000 -4.61 -21.39 -14.56
C PRO A 1000 -5.47 -22.59 -14.99
N GLN A 1001 -4.86 -23.79 -15.10
CA GLN A 1001 -5.55 -25.02 -15.53
C GLN A 1001 -6.66 -25.48 -14.56
N THR A 1002 -6.72 -24.89 -13.36
CA THR A 1002 -7.81 -25.06 -12.39
C THR A 1002 -9.09 -24.31 -12.77
N SER A 1003 -9.09 -23.49 -13.83
CA SER A 1003 -10.24 -22.71 -14.30
C SER A 1003 -11.09 -23.45 -15.33
N LYS A 1004 -12.41 -23.51 -15.09
CA LYS A 1004 -13.43 -24.10 -15.98
C LYS A 1004 -13.38 -23.52 -17.40
N SER A 1005 -13.21 -22.20 -17.52
CA SER A 1005 -13.15 -21.51 -18.83
C SER A 1005 -11.84 -21.76 -19.59
N VAL A 1006 -10.70 -21.85 -18.89
CA VAL A 1006 -9.41 -22.20 -19.51
C VAL A 1006 -9.46 -23.64 -20.02
N HIS A 1007 -9.99 -24.56 -19.21
CA HIS A 1007 -10.11 -25.97 -19.55
C HIS A 1007 -11.01 -26.19 -20.77
N ALA A 1008 -12.21 -25.58 -20.80
CA ALA A 1008 -13.13 -25.66 -21.93
C ALA A 1008 -12.55 -25.03 -23.22
N ALA A 1009 -11.87 -23.89 -23.12
CA ALA A 1009 -11.21 -23.26 -24.27
C ALA A 1009 -10.12 -24.16 -24.87
N ARG A 1010 -9.34 -24.84 -24.02
CA ARG A 1010 -8.29 -25.76 -24.45
C ARG A 1010 -8.86 -27.01 -25.11
N GLN A 1011 -9.86 -27.65 -24.48
CA GLN A 1011 -10.54 -28.83 -25.02
C GLN A 1011 -11.17 -28.57 -26.40
N ASN A 1012 -11.86 -27.44 -26.58
CA ASN A 1012 -12.49 -27.10 -27.86
C ASN A 1012 -11.44 -26.91 -28.98
N MET A 1013 -10.27 -26.37 -28.65
CA MET A 1013 -9.15 -26.16 -29.58
C MET A 1013 -8.39 -27.45 -29.89
N GLU A 1014 -8.22 -28.33 -28.90
CA GLU A 1014 -7.68 -29.68 -29.08
C GLU A 1014 -8.60 -30.55 -29.95
N HIS A 1015 -9.92 -30.51 -29.72
CA HIS A 1015 -10.93 -31.21 -30.53
C HIS A 1015 -10.89 -30.75 -31.99
N SER A 1016 -10.85 -29.43 -32.21
CA SER A 1016 -10.76 -28.82 -33.56
C SER A 1016 -9.52 -29.28 -34.34
N LEU A 1017 -8.42 -29.60 -33.64
CA LEU A 1017 -7.21 -30.16 -34.26
C LEU A 1017 -7.37 -31.66 -34.57
N ILE A 1018 -7.97 -32.44 -33.67
CA ILE A 1018 -8.18 -33.88 -33.83
C ILE A 1018 -9.15 -34.19 -34.98
N GLU A 1019 -10.26 -33.45 -35.08
CA GLU A 1019 -11.22 -33.59 -36.18
C GLU A 1019 -10.55 -33.39 -37.54
N LEU A 1020 -9.68 -32.39 -37.67
CA LEU A 1020 -8.94 -32.11 -38.91
C LEU A 1020 -7.78 -33.07 -39.17
N GLU A 1021 -7.16 -33.65 -38.13
CA GLU A 1021 -6.24 -34.78 -38.33
C GLU A 1021 -6.97 -36.00 -38.88
N ASP A 1022 -8.15 -36.35 -38.35
CA ASP A 1022 -8.92 -37.49 -38.83
C ASP A 1022 -9.55 -37.26 -40.21
N ASP A 1023 -10.01 -36.03 -40.52
CA ASP A 1023 -10.45 -35.70 -41.89
C ASP A 1023 -9.27 -35.71 -42.87
N SER A 1024 -8.09 -35.20 -42.52
CA SER A 1024 -6.90 -35.35 -43.39
C SER A 1024 -6.45 -36.81 -43.57
N ARG A 1025 -6.72 -37.70 -42.60
CA ARG A 1025 -6.53 -39.16 -42.73
C ARG A 1025 -7.60 -39.83 -43.61
N ARG A 1026 -8.82 -39.29 -43.66
CA ARG A 1026 -9.90 -39.75 -44.55
C ARG A 1026 -9.64 -39.30 -45.99
N ASP A 1027 -9.27 -38.04 -46.22
CA ASP A 1027 -8.93 -37.51 -47.56
C ASP A 1027 -7.66 -38.14 -48.15
N SER A 1028 -6.76 -38.67 -47.32
CA SER A 1028 -5.59 -39.45 -47.77
C SER A 1028 -5.85 -40.97 -47.86
N ALA A 1029 -7.04 -41.44 -47.47
CA ALA A 1029 -7.47 -42.82 -47.69
C ALA A 1029 -8.19 -42.94 -49.05
N PRO A 1030 -7.79 -43.86 -49.95
CA PRO A 1030 -8.36 -43.95 -51.29
C PRO A 1030 -9.75 -44.60 -51.30
N GLY A 1031 -10.78 -43.83 -50.93
CA GLY A 1031 -12.16 -44.02 -51.38
C GLY A 1031 -13.23 -44.18 -50.30
N SER A 1032 -13.87 -43.07 -49.93
CA SER A 1032 -15.34 -43.01 -49.81
C SER A 1032 -15.87 -41.58 -49.93
N THR A 1033 -16.68 -41.32 -50.96
CA THR A 1033 -17.36 -40.02 -51.13
C THR A 1033 -18.66 -40.00 -50.33
N GLY A 1034 -18.79 -39.10 -49.36
CA GLY A 1034 -19.99 -38.99 -48.53
C GLY A 1034 -20.14 -37.64 -47.84
N TRP A 1035 -20.91 -36.74 -48.45
CA TRP A 1035 -21.30 -35.48 -47.81
C TRP A 1035 -22.19 -35.72 -46.59
N ARG A 1036 -21.97 -34.95 -45.51
CA ARG A 1036 -23.01 -34.61 -44.53
C ARG A 1036 -22.92 -33.15 -44.10
N SER A 1037 -24.08 -32.59 -43.81
CA SER A 1037 -24.30 -31.25 -43.29
C SER A 1037 -25.09 -31.36 -41.99
N GLU A 1038 -24.58 -30.80 -40.90
CA GLU A 1038 -25.29 -30.49 -39.66
C GLU A 1038 -24.48 -29.33 -39.02
N SER A 1039 -24.90 -28.06 -39.11
CA SER A 1039 -25.94 -27.40 -38.31
C SER A 1039 -25.60 -27.32 -36.81
N TRP A 1040 -24.94 -26.24 -36.41
CA TRP A 1040 -24.77 -25.86 -35.00
C TRP A 1040 -25.69 -24.68 -34.66
N THR A 1041 -26.43 -24.82 -33.56
CA THR A 1041 -27.30 -23.81 -32.94
C THR A 1041 -26.94 -23.68 -31.47
#